data_AF-A0A9E1PVL9-F1
#
_entry.id   AF-A0A9E1PVL9-F1
#
_cell.length_a   1.000
_cell.length_b   1.000
_cell.length_c   1.000
_cell.angle_alpha   90.00
_cell.angle_beta   90.00
_cell.angle_gamma   90.00
#
_symmetry.space_group_name_H-M   'P 1'
#
loop_
_entity.id
_entity.type
_entity.pdbx_description
1 polymer ?
#
loop_
_entity_poly.entity_id
_entity_poly.type
_entity_poly.pdbx_seq_one_letter_code
_entity_poly.pdbx_strand_id
1 'polypeptide(L)'
;MTAKSARPATPHRPHGLLAIGLAMAIGAPFATYLPWRFGSWPEVEFPIIFLHAAAAVCALAMFIEAMSVDSRRSTTHVWDAIWSAPVMICAAIAMWSAAMAPFARFPWLSIVGAPQTADGAVLWLDIATLIAATRLFTITEHGRRAIVTSLFILAYGLPLLSLFPETRPIWFSDYLAFLGLATAAAIPGFAAPRDAPVTTKHAILGILAAIPSFIVAGNQTAALIFPALFLPAYVAGAILLRHPSRARFVRAAYALGVVGIILGAPVLVTKIGATDAIKSIQSRDRINSVLQTRLYDDPTIWITGRGWGHTQRDFEELLSQANAKIWDKSWDAPQRDVFHSHNGFFEALLSAGAPAAAGAVIFVMAAALFSPPRMLALAGGFALGYAALSSLWFQFSLTIPATALAFAALSCRLSFGPRTKIKPVFLIIFLGLTCAVQIFTSAKLAIFAIDVIAAEARADQFILGKAGSKLKCGDFPDDSWRDDIFLSHQLGRHLRNSRRMSTATPVDSPVFRTIGSYYCIIENKGLERGSQPLLRNALVAQSEFAFLAQFAPLRDLYPYNGVTWTRLADAYLDLAPKRTDVMLPYLAWLLQKKEAATLDRSVHKILTLNANDPVGLWFSGLSSLMKPGKAHRTRGIEALRKSIEFGIEKWTPVPTQIRSLLQQSD
;
A
#
# COMPACT_ATOMS: atom_id res chain seq x y z
N MET A 1 22.17 48.17 46.66
CA MET A 1 20.94 47.82 45.92
C MET A 1 21.32 47.41 44.50
N THR A 2 21.47 46.12 44.24
CA THR A 2 21.73 45.58 42.89
C THR A 2 20.40 45.25 42.23
N ALA A 3 20.03 46.03 41.22
CA ALA A 3 18.83 45.77 40.42
C ALA A 3 19.00 44.42 39.70
N LYS A 4 18.32 43.37 40.17
CA LYS A 4 18.11 42.14 39.41
C LYS A 4 17.37 42.55 38.13
N SER A 5 18.09 42.66 37.01
CA SER A 5 17.44 42.86 35.71
C SER A 5 16.48 41.69 35.51
N ALA A 6 15.18 41.96 35.53
CA ALA A 6 14.16 40.97 35.24
C ALA A 6 14.54 40.34 33.88
N ARG A 7 14.88 39.05 33.88
CA ARG A 7 15.08 38.33 32.62
C ARG A 7 13.75 38.49 31.86
N PRO A 8 13.75 39.11 30.67
CA PRO A 8 12.52 39.29 29.91
C PRO A 8 11.85 37.93 29.80
N ALA A 9 10.57 37.87 30.16
CA ALA A 9 9.77 36.65 30.08
C ALA A 9 9.96 36.09 28.68
N THR A 10 10.58 34.92 28.58
CA THR A 10 10.81 34.27 27.29
C THR A 10 9.44 34.04 26.68
N PRO A 11 9.10 34.65 25.54
CA PRO A 11 7.79 34.50 24.95
C PRO A 11 7.48 33.01 24.77
N HIS A 12 6.27 32.61 25.17
CA HIS A 12 5.79 31.25 25.03
C HIS A 12 5.84 30.86 23.54
N ARG A 13 6.88 30.13 23.15
CA ARG A 13 7.03 29.59 21.80
C ARG A 13 5.93 28.54 21.56
N PRO A 14 5.39 28.40 20.34
CA PRO A 14 4.45 27.34 19.93
C PRO A 14 5.01 25.90 20.01
N HIS A 15 6.04 25.64 20.82
CA HIS A 15 6.53 24.30 21.16
C HIS A 15 5.43 23.38 21.69
N GLY A 16 4.39 23.93 22.32
CA GLY A 16 3.21 23.14 22.74
C GLY A 16 2.47 22.52 21.55
N LEU A 17 2.22 23.29 20.48
CA LEU A 17 1.51 22.77 19.31
C LEU A 17 2.35 21.77 18.51
N LEU A 18 3.66 22.00 18.40
CA LEU A 18 4.59 21.01 17.84
C LEU A 18 4.59 19.71 18.65
N ALA A 19 4.62 19.81 19.99
CA ALA A 19 4.56 18.63 20.86
C ALA A 19 3.26 17.86 20.68
N ILE A 20 2.12 18.54 20.58
CA ILE A 20 0.81 17.93 20.31
C ILE A 20 0.83 17.20 18.96
N GLY A 21 1.26 17.87 17.89
CA GLY A 21 1.32 17.26 16.56
C GLY A 21 2.23 16.03 16.51
N LEU A 22 3.43 16.10 17.10
CA LEU A 22 4.34 14.95 17.15
C LEU A 22 3.83 13.83 18.05
N ALA A 23 3.19 14.15 19.19
CA ALA A 23 2.57 13.16 20.05
C ALA A 23 1.39 12.45 19.34
N MET A 24 0.58 13.20 18.59
CA MET A 24 -0.48 12.63 17.75
C MET A 24 0.11 11.71 16.68
N ALA A 25 1.20 12.10 16.01
CA ALA A 25 1.85 11.27 15.00
C ALA A 25 2.36 9.95 15.60
N ILE A 26 3.10 10.02 16.72
CA ILE A 26 3.62 8.83 17.41
C ILE A 26 2.47 7.98 17.99
N GLY A 27 1.36 8.61 18.38
CA GLY A 27 0.16 7.95 18.89
C GLY A 27 -0.76 7.35 17.81
N ALA A 28 -0.63 7.79 16.55
CA ALA A 28 -1.47 7.36 15.43
C ALA A 28 -1.61 5.83 15.29
N PRO A 29 -0.57 5.01 15.54
CA PRO A 29 -0.72 3.56 15.46
C PRO A 29 -1.70 2.96 16.46
N PHE A 30 -1.86 3.58 17.63
CA PHE A 30 -2.82 3.14 18.64
C PHE A 30 -4.26 3.53 18.30
N ALA A 31 -4.45 4.37 17.28
CA ALA A 31 -5.77 4.81 16.86
C ALA A 31 -6.58 3.67 16.19
N THR A 32 -5.92 2.57 15.81
CA THR A 32 -6.58 1.31 15.41
C THR A 32 -7.46 0.68 16.51
N TYR A 33 -7.25 1.04 17.78
CA TYR A 33 -8.02 0.51 18.91
C TYR A 33 -9.20 1.36 19.32
N LEU A 34 -9.44 2.47 18.61
CA LEU A 34 -10.63 3.25 18.86
C LEU A 34 -11.87 2.39 18.57
N PRO A 35 -12.96 2.57 19.35
CA PRO A 35 -14.13 1.70 19.27
C PRO A 35 -14.84 1.76 17.91
N TRP A 36 -14.55 2.78 17.12
CA TRP A 36 -15.11 3.00 15.80
C TRP A 36 -14.24 2.34 14.73
N ARG A 37 -14.76 1.31 14.07
CA ARG A 37 -14.12 0.69 12.91
C ARG A 37 -14.45 1.51 11.66
N PHE A 38 -13.49 2.29 11.17
CA PHE A 38 -13.66 3.22 10.05
C PHE A 38 -13.17 2.64 8.73
N GLY A 39 -13.94 2.81 7.65
CA GLY A 39 -13.50 2.45 6.31
C GLY A 39 -13.44 0.94 6.03
N SER A 40 -12.81 0.59 4.90
CA SER A 40 -12.71 -0.81 4.42
C SER A 40 -11.57 -1.58 5.08
N TRP A 41 -10.55 -0.85 5.54
CA TRP A 41 -9.41 -1.33 6.33
C TRP A 41 -9.32 -0.58 7.66
N PRO A 42 -10.20 -0.92 8.63
CA PRO A 42 -10.26 -0.22 9.92
C PRO A 42 -8.92 -0.19 10.66
N GLU A 43 -8.08 -1.19 10.44
CA GLU A 43 -6.78 -1.33 11.09
C GLU A 43 -5.76 -0.27 10.67
N VAL A 44 -5.95 0.39 9.52
CA VAL A 44 -4.95 1.31 8.93
C VAL A 44 -5.52 2.66 8.52
N GLU A 45 -6.78 2.74 8.09
CA GLU A 45 -7.37 4.00 7.60
C GLU A 45 -7.45 5.07 8.70
N PHE A 46 -7.82 4.67 9.93
CA PHE A 46 -7.85 5.63 11.02
C PHE A 46 -6.45 6.13 11.42
N PRO A 47 -5.44 5.25 11.59
CA PRO A 47 -4.05 5.69 11.71
C PRO A 47 -3.59 6.63 10.58
N ILE A 48 -4.01 6.40 9.33
CA ILE A 48 -3.71 7.28 8.18
C ILE A 48 -4.34 8.67 8.37
N ILE A 49 -5.65 8.73 8.69
CA ILE A 49 -6.36 9.99 8.97
C ILE A 49 -5.65 10.76 10.08
N PHE A 50 -5.27 10.06 11.15
CA PHE A 50 -4.59 10.64 12.31
C PHE A 50 -3.18 11.12 11.96
N LEU A 51 -2.46 10.41 11.08
CA LEU A 51 -1.15 10.81 10.58
C LEU A 51 -1.23 12.12 9.80
N HIS A 52 -2.18 12.24 8.86
CA HIS A 52 -2.41 13.50 8.12
C HIS A 52 -2.78 14.65 9.05
N ALA A 53 -3.66 14.41 10.04
CA ALA A 53 -4.05 15.41 11.03
C ALA A 53 -2.86 15.85 11.90
N ALA A 54 -2.03 14.90 12.33
CA ALA A 54 -0.82 15.18 13.11
C ALA A 54 0.19 16.02 12.32
N ALA A 55 0.38 15.70 11.04
CA ALA A 55 1.22 16.48 10.13
C ALA A 55 0.64 17.89 9.92
N ALA A 56 -0.67 18.03 9.75
CA ALA A 56 -1.34 19.33 9.66
C ALA A 56 -1.11 20.21 10.89
N VAL A 57 -1.22 19.64 12.10
CA VAL A 57 -0.94 20.34 13.37
C VAL A 57 0.53 20.77 13.45
N CYS A 58 1.45 19.93 12.99
CA CYS A 58 2.87 20.27 12.89
C CYS A 58 3.12 21.42 11.89
N ALA A 59 2.49 21.38 10.71
CA ALA A 59 2.58 22.44 9.71
C ALA A 59 2.01 23.77 10.24
N LEU A 60 0.86 23.73 10.93
CA LEU A 60 0.26 24.89 11.57
C LEU A 60 1.19 25.49 12.64
N ALA A 61 1.84 24.65 13.45
CA ALA A 61 2.77 25.13 14.45
C ALA A 61 4.00 25.83 13.83
N MET A 62 4.54 25.27 12.74
CA MET A 62 5.63 25.92 11.98
C MET A 62 5.16 27.21 11.29
N PHE A 63 3.93 27.26 10.79
CA PHE A 63 3.31 28.44 10.20
C PHE A 63 3.19 29.58 11.22
N ILE A 64 2.67 29.29 12.42
CA ILE A 64 2.53 30.26 13.52
C ILE A 64 3.91 30.75 13.99
N GLU A 65 4.88 29.84 14.13
CA GLU A 65 6.28 30.19 14.48
C GLU A 65 6.85 31.17 13.44
N ALA A 66 6.70 30.87 12.13
CA ALA A 66 7.16 31.75 11.05
C ALA A 66 6.48 33.14 11.01
N MET A 67 5.26 33.27 11.54
CA MET A 67 4.54 34.55 11.63
C MET A 67 4.87 35.38 12.89
N SER A 68 5.55 34.81 13.87
CA SER A 68 5.76 35.44 15.19
C SER A 68 6.60 36.73 15.11
N VAL A 69 6.35 37.67 16.04
CA VAL A 69 6.91 39.05 16.05
C VAL A 69 8.44 39.09 16.17
N ASP A 70 9.07 38.07 16.77
CA ASP A 70 10.54 37.89 16.80
C ASP A 70 11.06 37.26 15.47
N SER A 71 10.49 37.75 14.37
CA SER A 71 10.33 37.03 13.09
C SER A 71 11.65 36.57 12.50
N ARG A 72 12.74 37.31 12.67
CA ARG A 72 14.02 36.94 12.04
C ARG A 72 14.62 35.67 12.63
N ARG A 73 14.65 35.53 13.96
CA ARG A 73 15.26 34.36 14.61
C ARG A 73 14.38 33.12 14.47
N SER A 74 13.07 33.31 14.68
CA SER A 74 12.07 32.26 14.56
C SER A 74 11.99 31.71 13.12
N THR A 75 11.88 32.60 12.13
CA THR A 75 11.90 32.21 10.70
C THR A 75 13.18 31.46 10.33
N THR A 76 14.34 31.86 10.87
CA THR A 76 15.61 31.16 10.60
C THR A 76 15.57 29.71 11.09
N HIS A 77 15.00 29.44 12.28
CA HIS A 77 14.90 28.08 12.79
C HIS A 77 13.93 27.21 11.98
N VAL A 78 12.78 27.76 11.59
CA VAL A 78 11.81 27.07 10.71
C VAL A 78 12.44 26.79 9.35
N TRP A 79 13.12 27.78 8.78
CA TRP A 79 13.85 27.64 7.52
C TRP A 79 14.92 26.55 7.60
N ASP A 80 15.71 26.51 8.67
CA ASP A 80 16.76 25.51 8.88
C ASP A 80 16.22 24.08 9.05
N ALA A 81 14.98 23.94 9.52
CA ALA A 81 14.29 22.67 9.62
C ALA A 81 13.82 22.19 8.24
N ILE A 82 13.17 23.08 7.48
CA ILE A 82 12.61 22.77 6.15
C ILE A 82 13.72 22.56 5.12
N TRP A 83 14.83 23.29 5.22
CA TRP A 83 15.95 23.22 4.29
C TRP A 83 16.94 22.08 4.59
N SER A 84 16.47 21.01 5.21
CA SER A 84 17.24 19.77 5.37
C SER A 84 17.04 18.87 4.15
N ALA A 85 18.08 18.11 3.77
CA ALA A 85 18.03 17.30 2.56
C ALA A 85 16.82 16.33 2.53
N PRO A 86 16.53 15.55 3.59
CA PRO A 86 15.40 14.63 3.56
C PRO A 86 14.05 15.34 3.36
N VAL A 87 13.84 16.50 4.00
CA VAL A 87 12.60 17.29 3.85
C VAL A 87 12.43 17.75 2.41
N MET A 88 13.49 18.32 1.82
CA MET A 88 13.45 18.82 0.45
C MET A 88 13.23 17.70 -0.58
N ILE A 89 13.83 16.53 -0.36
CA ILE A 89 13.64 15.37 -1.24
C ILE A 89 12.21 14.85 -1.15
N CYS A 90 11.67 14.67 0.07
CA CYS A 90 10.28 14.24 0.25
C CYS A 90 9.29 15.26 -0.34
N ALA A 91 9.51 16.56 -0.12
CA ALA A 91 8.71 17.61 -0.73
C ALA A 91 8.79 17.59 -2.27
N ALA A 92 9.97 17.31 -2.84
CA ALA A 92 10.13 17.17 -4.29
C ALA A 92 9.38 15.95 -4.83
N ILE A 93 9.43 14.80 -4.15
CA ILE A 93 8.63 13.61 -4.52
C ILE A 93 7.14 13.92 -4.43
N ALA A 94 6.69 14.59 -3.37
CA ALA A 94 5.29 14.99 -3.19
C ALA A 94 4.81 15.92 -4.31
N MET A 95 5.58 16.97 -4.63
CA MET A 95 5.25 17.91 -5.70
C MET A 95 5.25 17.24 -7.07
N TRP A 96 6.24 16.39 -7.36
CA TRP A 96 6.28 15.64 -8.61
C TRP A 96 5.09 14.69 -8.73
N SER A 97 4.80 13.92 -7.68
CA SER A 97 3.65 13.01 -7.64
C SER A 97 2.33 13.74 -7.82
N ALA A 98 2.18 14.92 -7.20
CA ALA A 98 0.99 15.76 -7.38
C ALA A 98 0.89 16.33 -8.80
N ALA A 99 2.02 16.72 -9.40
CA ALA A 99 2.05 17.18 -10.78
C ALA A 99 1.72 16.07 -11.79
N MET A 100 2.07 14.82 -11.48
CA MET A 100 1.78 13.65 -12.32
C MET A 100 0.37 13.08 -12.10
N ALA A 101 -0.26 13.37 -10.96
CA ALA A 101 -1.60 12.83 -10.64
C ALA A 101 -2.68 13.09 -11.71
N PRO A 102 -2.75 14.24 -12.41
CA PRO A 102 -3.71 14.45 -13.50
C PRO A 102 -3.58 13.48 -14.69
N PHE A 103 -2.41 12.86 -14.86
CA PHE A 103 -2.18 11.84 -15.90
C PHE A 103 -2.52 10.43 -15.43
N ALA A 104 -2.78 10.23 -14.14
CA ALA A 104 -3.29 8.98 -13.60
C ALA A 104 -4.78 8.80 -13.93
N ARG A 105 -5.23 7.56 -14.05
CA ARG A 105 -6.65 7.24 -14.28
C ARG A 105 -7.54 7.76 -13.13
N PHE A 106 -7.04 7.67 -11.91
CA PHE A 106 -7.68 8.20 -10.71
C PHE A 106 -6.76 9.20 -10.00
N PRO A 107 -6.81 10.50 -10.38
CA PRO A 107 -5.88 11.50 -9.85
C PRO A 107 -5.92 11.60 -8.33
N TRP A 108 -7.10 11.58 -7.72
CA TRP A 108 -7.25 11.67 -6.28
C TRP A 108 -6.73 10.43 -5.53
N LEU A 109 -6.84 9.23 -6.12
CA LEU A 109 -6.18 8.05 -5.60
C LEU A 109 -4.66 8.22 -5.60
N SER A 110 -4.07 8.84 -6.62
CA SER A 110 -2.63 9.13 -6.66
C SER A 110 -2.19 10.19 -5.64
N ILE A 111 -3.05 11.17 -5.34
CA ILE A 111 -2.77 12.21 -4.34
C ILE A 111 -2.82 11.64 -2.92
N VAL A 112 -3.88 10.91 -2.61
CA VAL A 112 -4.18 10.42 -1.25
C VAL A 112 -3.51 9.08 -0.96
N GLY A 113 -3.32 8.26 -1.99
CA GLY A 113 -2.78 6.91 -1.92
C GLY A 113 -3.84 5.82 -1.71
N ALA A 114 -3.37 4.57 -1.81
CA ALA A 114 -4.19 3.40 -1.51
C ALA A 114 -4.64 3.40 -0.03
N PRO A 115 -5.87 2.95 0.27
CA PRO A 115 -6.38 2.99 1.65
C PRO A 115 -5.58 2.13 2.63
N GLN A 116 -4.84 1.13 2.14
CA GLN A 116 -4.06 0.23 2.98
C GLN A 116 -2.74 0.84 3.48
N THR A 117 -2.11 1.72 2.69
CA THR A 117 -0.77 2.25 2.98
C THR A 117 -0.69 3.77 3.05
N ALA A 118 -1.65 4.48 2.45
CA ALA A 118 -1.60 5.91 2.14
C ALA A 118 -0.45 6.33 1.22
N ASP A 119 0.20 5.40 0.51
CA ASP A 119 1.29 5.74 -0.41
C ASP A 119 0.73 6.64 -1.51
N GLY A 120 1.03 7.94 -1.42
CA GLY A 120 0.49 9.00 -2.25
C GLY A 120 1.27 10.28 -2.07
N ALA A 121 0.98 11.30 -2.88
CA ALA A 121 1.67 12.59 -2.82
C ALA A 121 1.61 13.23 -1.41
N VAL A 122 0.47 13.12 -0.73
CA VAL A 122 0.28 13.71 0.61
C VAL A 122 1.12 13.00 1.67
N LEU A 123 1.30 11.68 1.60
CA LEU A 123 2.15 10.97 2.57
C LEU A 123 3.61 11.44 2.52
N TRP A 124 4.14 11.67 1.32
CA TRP A 124 5.49 12.25 1.17
C TRP A 124 5.58 13.66 1.76
N LEU A 125 4.53 14.46 1.64
CA LEU A 125 4.43 15.77 2.28
C LEU A 125 4.35 15.66 3.81
N ASP A 126 3.66 14.65 4.34
CA ASP A 126 3.61 14.38 5.78
C ASP A 126 4.97 13.99 6.32
N ILE A 127 5.67 13.08 5.64
CA ILE A 127 7.04 12.69 5.99
C ILE A 127 7.93 13.95 6.04
N ALA A 128 7.87 14.80 5.02
CA ALA A 128 8.62 16.05 4.98
C ALA A 128 8.28 16.96 6.18
N THR A 129 6.99 17.11 6.48
CA THR A 129 6.48 17.94 7.58
C THR A 129 6.92 17.41 8.95
N LEU A 130 6.80 16.11 9.18
CA LEU A 130 7.18 15.46 10.43
C LEU A 130 8.69 15.50 10.67
N ILE A 131 9.51 15.34 9.61
CA ILE A 131 10.97 15.50 9.71
C ILE A 131 11.29 16.95 10.13
N ALA A 132 10.70 17.96 9.48
CA ALA A 132 10.94 19.36 9.78
C ALA A 132 10.49 19.72 11.22
N ALA A 133 9.27 19.34 11.59
CA ALA A 133 8.71 19.60 12.91
C ALA A 133 9.53 18.95 14.03
N THR A 134 9.99 17.71 13.81
CA THR A 134 10.87 17.00 14.75
C THR A 134 12.18 17.75 14.96
N ARG A 135 12.82 18.21 13.88
CA ARG A 135 14.06 19.00 13.96
C ARG A 135 13.87 20.30 14.75
N LEU A 136 12.74 20.97 14.56
CA LEU A 136 12.41 22.20 15.27
C LEU A 136 12.14 21.95 16.75
N PHE A 137 11.40 20.88 17.09
CA PHE A 137 11.06 20.52 18.47
C PHE A 137 12.29 20.07 19.29
N THR A 138 13.20 19.34 18.64
CA THR A 138 14.41 18.77 19.27
C THR A 138 15.59 19.73 19.42
N ILE A 139 15.39 21.02 19.11
CA ILE A 139 16.36 22.07 19.46
C ILE A 139 16.56 22.12 20.99
N THR A 140 15.51 21.81 21.76
CA THR A 140 15.54 21.79 23.21
C THR A 140 15.82 20.39 23.74
N GLU A 141 16.45 20.30 24.92
CA GLU A 141 16.69 19.02 25.59
C GLU A 141 15.38 18.33 25.99
N HIS A 142 14.39 19.10 26.45
CA HIS A 142 13.07 18.59 26.79
C HIS A 142 12.39 17.93 25.59
N GLY A 143 12.43 18.56 24.42
CA GLY A 143 11.87 17.97 23.20
C GLY A 143 12.57 16.67 22.80
N ARG A 144 13.90 16.60 22.94
CA ARG A 144 14.67 15.36 22.71
C ARG A 144 14.28 14.24 23.66
N ARG A 145 14.21 14.53 24.96
CA ARG A 145 13.80 13.55 25.98
C ARG A 145 12.38 13.05 25.72
N ALA A 146 11.44 13.95 25.42
CA ALA A 146 10.07 13.60 25.10
C ALA A 146 10.00 12.64 23.91
N ILE A 147 10.71 12.93 22.80
CA ILE A 147 10.75 12.03 21.65
C ILE A 147 11.34 10.66 22.00
N VAL A 148 12.47 10.62 22.72
CA VAL A 148 13.07 9.34 23.13
C VAL A 148 12.09 8.52 23.96
N THR A 149 11.44 9.13 24.95
CA THR A 149 10.43 8.46 25.78
C THR A 149 9.25 7.95 24.95
N SER A 150 8.71 8.78 24.05
CA SER A 150 7.59 8.38 23.20
C SER A 150 7.97 7.25 22.23
N LEU A 151 9.18 7.25 21.67
CA LEU A 151 9.67 6.16 20.83
C LEU A 151 9.86 4.87 21.63
N PHE A 152 10.30 4.95 22.89
CA PHE A 152 10.34 3.77 23.77
C PHE A 152 8.96 3.18 24.01
N ILE A 153 7.97 4.02 24.32
CA ILE A 153 6.58 3.58 24.51
C ILE A 153 6.07 2.91 23.23
N LEU A 154 6.35 3.49 22.06
CA LEU A 154 5.94 2.92 20.78
C LEU A 154 6.62 1.58 20.48
N ALA A 155 7.94 1.50 20.68
CA ALA A 155 8.78 0.34 20.36
C ALA A 155 8.51 -0.88 21.24
N TYR A 156 7.97 -0.68 22.45
CA TYR A 156 7.52 -1.76 23.33
C TYR A 156 6.02 -2.00 23.24
N GLY A 157 5.22 -0.93 23.16
CA GLY A 157 3.76 -1.01 23.16
C GLY A 157 3.21 -1.76 21.95
N LEU A 158 3.64 -1.42 20.73
CA LEU A 158 3.12 -2.07 19.52
C LEU A 158 3.50 -3.56 19.42
N PRO A 159 4.76 -3.96 19.68
CA PRO A 159 5.09 -5.38 19.70
C PRO A 159 4.36 -6.15 20.79
N LEU A 160 4.24 -5.59 22.01
CA LEU A 160 3.49 -6.23 23.10
C LEU A 160 2.03 -6.46 22.72
N LEU A 161 1.38 -5.47 22.13
CA LEU A 161 0.01 -5.60 21.63
C LEU A 161 -0.08 -6.59 20.45
N SER A 162 0.97 -6.73 19.66
CA SER A 162 1.01 -7.66 18.52
C SER A 162 1.28 -9.12 18.92
N LEU A 163 1.58 -9.41 20.19
CA LEU A 163 1.75 -10.79 20.69
C LEU A 163 0.44 -11.58 20.70
N PHE A 164 -0.71 -10.91 20.83
CA PHE A 164 -2.01 -11.56 20.90
C PHE A 164 -2.87 -11.22 19.66
N PRO A 165 -3.51 -12.21 19.01
CA PRO A 165 -4.35 -11.99 17.83
C PRO A 165 -5.50 -10.99 18.03
N GLU A 166 -6.01 -10.86 19.25
CA GLU A 166 -7.14 -10.00 19.63
C GLU A 166 -6.72 -8.54 19.82
N THR A 167 -5.48 -8.32 20.24
CA THR A 167 -4.93 -6.99 20.52
C THR A 167 -3.97 -6.51 19.45
N ARG A 168 -3.71 -7.26 18.38
CA ARG A 168 -2.79 -6.81 17.34
C ARG A 168 -3.37 -5.62 16.55
N PRO A 169 -2.58 -4.57 16.25
CA PRO A 169 -3.02 -3.45 15.41
C PRO A 169 -3.50 -3.90 14.03
N ILE A 170 -2.69 -4.74 13.39
CA ILE A 170 -2.94 -5.33 12.08
C ILE A 170 -2.77 -6.83 12.20
N TRP A 171 -3.49 -7.59 11.37
CA TRP A 171 -3.46 -9.04 11.37
C TRP A 171 -2.10 -9.69 11.01
N PHE A 172 -1.12 -8.94 10.53
CA PHE A 172 0.28 -9.37 10.37
C PHE A 172 1.21 -8.38 11.08
N SER A 173 2.39 -8.84 11.51
CA SER A 173 3.35 -8.06 12.31
C SER A 173 4.60 -7.64 11.52
N ASP A 174 4.67 -7.91 10.22
CA ASP A 174 5.86 -7.66 9.39
C ASP A 174 6.29 -6.20 9.36
N TYR A 175 5.34 -5.28 9.52
CA TYR A 175 5.61 -3.84 9.57
C TYR A 175 6.49 -3.44 10.76
N LEU A 176 6.52 -4.23 11.85
CA LEU A 176 7.32 -3.93 13.04
C LEU A 176 8.82 -3.89 12.74
N ALA A 177 9.30 -4.55 11.68
CA ALA A 177 10.71 -4.46 11.29
C ALA A 177 11.12 -3.01 10.94
N PHE A 178 10.25 -2.24 10.29
CA PHE A 178 10.49 -0.81 10.03
C PHE A 178 10.54 -0.01 11.33
N LEU A 179 9.64 -0.31 12.29
CA LEU A 179 9.64 0.32 13.60
C LEU A 179 10.93 0.02 14.39
N GLY A 180 11.36 -1.25 14.42
CA GLY A 180 12.61 -1.66 15.08
C GLY A 180 13.82 -0.96 14.46
N LEU A 181 13.91 -0.91 13.14
CA LEU A 181 15.00 -0.22 12.45
C LEU A 181 14.99 1.29 12.73
N ALA A 182 13.81 1.93 12.66
CA ALA A 182 13.68 3.35 12.91
C ALA A 182 14.02 3.73 14.36
N THR A 183 13.58 2.95 15.35
CA THR A 183 13.87 3.20 16.76
C THR A 183 15.34 2.96 17.11
N ALA A 184 15.97 1.94 16.50
CA ALA A 184 17.41 1.70 16.61
C ALA A 184 18.27 2.89 16.13
N ALA A 185 17.76 3.71 15.20
CA ALA A 185 18.45 4.89 14.71
C ALA A 185 18.04 6.19 15.43
N ALA A 186 16.73 6.40 15.64
CA ALA A 186 16.19 7.62 16.21
C ALA A 186 16.56 7.80 17.68
N ILE A 187 16.47 6.73 18.49
CA ILE A 187 16.73 6.82 19.94
C ILE A 187 18.19 7.20 20.22
N PRO A 188 19.22 6.54 19.67
CA PRO A 188 20.60 6.97 19.91
C PRO A 188 20.87 8.37 19.35
N GLY A 189 20.31 8.71 18.19
CA GLY A 189 20.47 10.02 17.56
C GLY A 189 19.90 11.17 18.40
N PHE A 190 18.75 10.97 19.05
CA PHE A 190 18.17 11.97 19.94
C PHE A 190 18.67 11.89 21.38
N ALA A 191 19.16 10.74 21.86
CA ALA A 191 19.72 10.61 23.21
C ALA A 191 21.13 11.22 23.31
N ALA A 192 21.95 11.08 22.27
CA ALA A 192 23.31 11.64 22.24
C ALA A 192 23.27 13.18 22.27
N PRO A 193 24.04 13.86 23.15
CA PRO A 193 24.10 15.32 23.20
C PRO A 193 24.35 15.90 21.81
N ARG A 194 23.73 17.05 21.50
CA ARG A 194 23.72 17.62 20.14
C ARG A 194 25.12 17.68 19.54
N ASP A 195 26.13 18.04 20.34
CA ASP A 195 27.50 18.22 19.88
C ASP A 195 28.44 17.03 20.11
N ALA A 196 27.92 15.94 20.68
CA ALA A 196 28.69 14.74 21.01
C ALA A 196 28.41 13.59 20.02
N PRO A 197 29.39 12.68 19.81
CA PRO A 197 29.15 11.46 19.05
C PRO A 197 28.22 10.49 19.77
N VAL A 198 27.57 9.62 18.99
CA VAL A 198 26.82 8.47 19.53
C VAL A 198 27.81 7.52 20.18
N THR A 199 27.71 7.35 21.49
CA THR A 199 28.52 6.39 22.25
C THR A 199 27.89 5.00 22.22
N THR A 200 28.67 3.99 22.60
CA THR A 200 28.18 2.60 22.75
C THR A 200 26.95 2.50 23.65
N LYS A 201 26.86 3.30 24.72
CA LYS A 201 25.69 3.31 25.62
C LYS A 201 24.41 3.72 24.89
N HIS A 202 24.50 4.77 24.06
CA HIS A 202 23.36 5.23 23.25
C HIS A 202 22.97 4.16 22.21
N ALA A 203 23.95 3.54 21.55
CA ALA A 203 23.70 2.48 20.59
C ALA A 203 23.03 1.25 21.23
N ILE A 204 23.50 0.81 22.40
CA ILE A 204 22.86 -0.26 23.19
C ILE A 204 21.41 0.11 23.52
N LEU A 205 21.16 1.35 23.94
CA LEU A 205 19.81 1.84 24.23
C LEU A 205 18.88 1.71 23.01
N GLY A 206 19.35 2.09 21.82
CA GLY A 206 18.58 1.92 20.58
C GLY A 206 18.36 0.45 20.21
N ILE A 207 19.36 -0.41 20.37
CA ILE A 207 19.24 -1.86 20.12
C ILE A 207 18.22 -2.49 21.07
N LEU A 208 18.29 -2.18 22.36
CA LEU A 208 17.34 -2.68 23.36
C LEU A 208 15.90 -2.27 23.04
N ALA A 209 15.70 -1.03 22.58
CA ALA A 209 14.38 -0.56 22.14
C ALA A 209 13.87 -1.30 20.89
N ALA A 210 14.76 -1.67 19.97
CA ALA A 210 14.38 -2.30 18.71
C ALA A 210 14.09 -3.81 18.81
N ILE A 211 14.69 -4.50 19.79
CA ILE A 211 14.58 -5.96 19.97
C ILE A 211 13.13 -6.46 20.00
N PRO A 212 12.20 -5.89 20.79
CA PRO A 212 10.82 -6.38 20.82
C PRO A 212 10.16 -6.35 19.44
N SER A 213 10.41 -5.29 18.65
CA SER A 213 9.86 -5.16 17.30
C SER A 213 10.40 -6.24 16.35
N PHE A 214 11.69 -6.56 16.42
CA PHE A 214 12.28 -7.62 15.59
C PHE A 214 11.90 -9.05 16.03
N ILE A 215 11.69 -9.28 17.32
CA ILE A 215 11.23 -10.59 17.83
C ILE A 215 9.81 -10.89 17.37
N VAL A 216 8.92 -9.88 17.41
CA VAL A 216 7.50 -10.06 17.08
C VAL A 216 7.22 -9.94 15.58
N ALA A 217 8.14 -9.36 14.80
CA ALA A 217 8.00 -9.26 13.34
C ALA A 217 7.88 -10.66 12.71
N GLY A 218 6.75 -10.93 12.03
CA GLY A 218 6.47 -12.21 11.37
C GLY A 218 7.38 -12.52 10.18
N ASN A 219 8.09 -11.52 9.66
CA ASN A 219 8.96 -11.63 8.51
C ASN A 219 10.41 -11.84 8.96
N GLN A 220 10.85 -13.10 8.96
CA GLN A 220 12.22 -13.50 9.31
C GLN A 220 13.27 -12.80 8.45
N THR A 221 13.01 -12.59 7.15
CA THR A 221 13.93 -11.85 6.27
C THR A 221 14.10 -10.41 6.75
N ALA A 222 13.01 -9.76 7.14
CA ALA A 222 13.02 -8.40 7.68
C ALA A 222 13.75 -8.32 9.02
N ALA A 223 13.56 -9.30 9.90
CA ALA A 223 14.27 -9.40 11.18
C ALA A 223 15.78 -9.64 11.00
N LEU A 224 16.19 -10.44 10.00
CA LEU A 224 17.60 -10.75 9.71
C LEU A 224 18.38 -9.57 9.10
N ILE A 225 17.71 -8.62 8.44
CA ILE A 225 18.36 -7.42 7.89
C ILE A 225 19.06 -6.62 9.00
N PHE A 226 18.51 -6.60 10.22
CA PHE A 226 19.12 -5.86 11.32
C PHE A 226 20.50 -6.40 11.73
N PRO A 227 20.65 -7.68 12.13
CA PRO A 227 21.96 -8.25 12.44
C PRO A 227 22.85 -8.47 11.22
N ALA A 228 22.30 -8.66 10.01
CA ALA A 228 23.11 -8.93 8.82
C ALA A 228 23.64 -7.66 8.13
N LEU A 229 22.91 -6.53 8.20
CA LEU A 229 23.29 -5.30 7.51
C LEU A 229 23.46 -4.13 8.47
N PHE A 230 22.46 -3.80 9.29
CA PHE A 230 22.53 -2.60 10.15
C PHE A 230 23.70 -2.65 11.14
N LEU A 231 23.81 -3.73 11.93
CA LEU A 231 24.84 -3.84 12.97
C LEU A 231 26.27 -3.90 12.40
N PRO A 232 26.58 -4.76 11.39
CA PRO A 232 27.92 -4.79 10.80
C PRO A 232 28.28 -3.46 10.13
N ALA A 233 27.34 -2.85 9.41
CA ALA A 233 27.55 -1.54 8.78
C ALA A 233 27.85 -0.46 9.82
N TYR A 234 27.09 -0.42 10.93
CA TYR A 234 27.31 0.52 12.02
C TYR A 234 28.70 0.32 12.65
N VAL A 235 29.06 -0.93 13.00
CA VAL A 235 30.35 -1.25 13.62
C VAL A 235 31.52 -0.93 12.68
N ALA A 236 31.44 -1.33 11.41
CA ALA A 236 32.47 -1.04 10.42
C ALA A 236 32.63 0.48 10.21
N GLY A 237 31.53 1.21 10.10
CA GLY A 237 31.54 2.68 10.04
C GLY A 237 32.18 3.31 11.26
N ALA A 238 31.82 2.87 12.45
CA ALA A 238 32.35 3.39 13.71
C ALA A 238 33.86 3.15 13.82
N ILE A 239 34.36 1.99 13.37
CA ILE A 239 35.80 1.68 13.30
C ILE A 239 36.50 2.58 12.29
N LEU A 240 35.97 2.70 11.06
CA LEU A 240 36.58 3.51 10.01
C LEU A 240 36.61 5.00 10.35
N LEU A 241 35.58 5.50 11.05
CA LEU A 241 35.45 6.90 11.45
C LEU A 241 36.28 7.28 12.68
N ARG A 242 37.04 6.34 13.28
CA ARG A 242 38.12 6.69 14.21
C ARG A 242 39.14 7.64 13.58
N HIS A 243 39.24 7.64 12.25
CA HIS A 243 40.03 8.60 11.47
C HIS A 243 39.09 9.57 10.73
N PRO A 244 38.91 10.83 11.19
CA PRO A 244 37.97 11.77 10.60
C PRO A 244 38.18 12.04 9.11
N SER A 245 39.41 11.91 8.61
CA SER A 245 39.75 12.04 7.18
C SER A 245 39.02 11.04 6.29
N ARG A 246 38.57 9.90 6.83
CA ARG A 246 37.84 8.86 6.10
C ARG A 246 36.35 9.16 5.93
N ALA A 247 35.82 10.23 6.52
CA ALA A 247 34.37 10.49 6.51
C ALA A 247 33.78 10.61 5.09
N ARG A 248 34.51 11.20 4.13
CA ARG A 248 34.04 11.28 2.73
C ARG A 248 33.95 9.90 2.07
N PHE A 249 34.97 9.07 2.29
CA PHE A 249 34.98 7.70 1.79
C PHE A 249 33.84 6.88 2.38
N VAL A 250 33.63 6.95 3.69
CA VAL A 250 32.54 6.20 4.38
C VAL A 250 31.16 6.63 3.86
N ARG A 251 30.92 7.93 3.62
CA ARG A 251 29.67 8.41 2.98
C ARG A 251 29.46 7.78 1.60
N ALA A 252 30.49 7.83 0.76
CA ALA A 252 30.44 7.27 -0.58
C ALA A 252 30.18 5.75 -0.55
N ALA A 253 30.87 5.03 0.34
CA ALA A 253 30.69 3.59 0.51
C ALA A 253 29.25 3.24 0.93
N TYR A 254 28.65 3.97 1.88
CA TYR A 254 27.26 3.76 2.25
C TYR A 254 26.29 4.09 1.13
N ALA A 255 26.48 5.22 0.42
CA ALA A 255 25.62 5.59 -0.69
C ALA A 255 25.67 4.56 -1.82
N LEU A 256 26.88 4.09 -2.19
CA LEU A 256 27.07 3.01 -3.16
C LEU A 256 26.46 1.69 -2.68
N GLY A 257 26.59 1.39 -1.38
CA GLY A 257 25.95 0.22 -0.77
C GLY A 257 24.41 0.28 -0.85
N VAL A 258 23.81 1.45 -0.63
CA VAL A 258 22.36 1.66 -0.81
C VAL A 258 21.96 1.38 -2.25
N VAL A 259 22.66 1.97 -3.23
CA VAL A 259 22.39 1.73 -4.66
C VAL A 259 22.57 0.24 -5.00
N GLY A 260 23.65 -0.37 -4.51
CA GLY A 260 23.94 -1.79 -4.72
C GLY A 260 22.85 -2.72 -4.16
N ILE A 261 22.31 -2.43 -2.98
CA ILE A 261 21.19 -3.18 -2.39
C ILE A 261 19.94 -3.01 -3.26
N ILE A 262 19.60 -1.79 -3.65
CA ILE A 262 18.37 -1.50 -4.40
C ILE A 262 18.38 -2.15 -5.79
N LEU A 263 19.52 -2.12 -6.48
CA LEU A 263 19.68 -2.76 -7.78
C LEU A 263 19.87 -4.28 -7.67
N GLY A 264 20.54 -4.76 -6.62
CA GLY A 264 20.84 -6.17 -6.40
C GLY A 264 19.67 -6.99 -5.85
N ALA A 265 18.81 -6.39 -5.02
CA ALA A 265 17.72 -7.10 -4.37
C ALA A 265 16.69 -7.68 -5.36
N PRO A 266 16.23 -6.97 -6.41
CA PRO A 266 15.38 -7.57 -7.45
C PRO A 266 16.02 -8.77 -8.12
N VAL A 267 17.32 -8.68 -8.47
CA VAL A 267 18.06 -9.79 -9.10
C VAL A 267 18.14 -10.99 -8.15
N LEU A 268 18.37 -10.76 -6.86
CA LEU A 268 18.41 -11.79 -5.84
C LEU A 268 17.03 -12.45 -5.66
N VAL A 269 15.96 -11.64 -5.62
CA VAL A 269 14.58 -12.11 -5.52
C VAL A 269 14.22 -13.00 -6.71
N THR A 270 14.59 -12.63 -7.93
CA THR A 270 14.34 -13.46 -9.11
C THR A 270 15.18 -14.74 -9.12
N LYS A 271 16.47 -14.66 -8.80
CA LYS A 271 17.33 -15.86 -8.75
C LYS A 271 16.91 -16.85 -7.68
N ILE A 272 16.53 -16.39 -6.48
CA ILE A 272 16.06 -17.26 -5.40
C ILE A 272 14.61 -17.69 -5.63
N GLY A 273 13.76 -16.80 -6.16
CA GLY A 273 12.36 -17.09 -6.49
C GLY A 273 12.24 -18.21 -7.51
N ALA A 274 13.19 -18.33 -8.43
CA ALA A 274 13.26 -19.39 -9.43
C ALA A 274 13.63 -20.78 -8.86
N THR A 275 14.17 -20.89 -7.64
CA THR A 275 14.59 -22.19 -7.07
C THR A 275 13.52 -22.85 -6.20
N ASP A 276 12.34 -22.24 -6.06
CA ASP A 276 11.23 -22.67 -5.18
C ASP A 276 11.62 -22.86 -3.69
N ALA A 277 12.83 -22.45 -3.29
CA ALA A 277 13.38 -22.71 -1.96
C ALA A 277 12.66 -21.90 -0.86
N ILE A 278 12.18 -20.69 -1.18
CA ILE A 278 11.52 -19.78 -0.23
C ILE A 278 10.24 -19.24 -0.86
N LYS A 279 9.09 -19.82 -0.49
CA LYS A 279 7.75 -19.48 -1.03
C LYS A 279 7.43 -17.98 -1.00
N SER A 280 7.85 -17.28 0.05
CA SER A 280 7.60 -15.84 0.17
C SER A 280 8.41 -15.02 -0.85
N ILE A 281 9.63 -15.44 -1.19
CA ILE A 281 10.45 -14.79 -2.23
C ILE A 281 9.90 -15.14 -3.61
N GLN A 282 9.49 -16.38 -3.84
CA GLN A 282 8.81 -16.80 -5.06
C GLN A 282 7.53 -15.99 -5.32
N SER A 283 6.72 -15.75 -4.29
CA SER A 283 5.52 -14.92 -4.42
C SER A 283 5.85 -13.48 -4.83
N ARG A 284 6.90 -12.88 -4.24
CA ARG A 284 7.38 -11.54 -4.61
C ARG A 284 7.94 -11.48 -6.04
N ASP A 285 8.70 -12.49 -6.45
CA ASP A 285 9.22 -12.59 -7.82
C ASP A 285 8.08 -12.63 -8.85
N ARG A 286 7.04 -13.42 -8.59
CA ARG A 286 5.85 -13.48 -9.44
C ARG A 286 5.08 -12.15 -9.48
N ILE A 287 4.86 -11.51 -8.33
CA ILE A 287 4.23 -10.17 -8.27
C ILE A 287 5.05 -9.17 -9.08
N ASN A 288 6.36 -9.11 -8.87
CA ASN A 288 7.23 -8.19 -9.59
C ASN A 288 7.26 -8.47 -11.09
N SER A 289 7.29 -9.73 -11.51
CA SER A 289 7.26 -10.11 -12.93
C SER A 289 5.96 -9.69 -13.61
N VAL A 290 4.82 -9.91 -12.95
CA VAL A 290 3.51 -9.44 -13.43
C VAL A 290 3.51 -7.92 -13.60
N LEU A 291 3.94 -7.18 -12.58
CA LEU A 291 3.95 -5.72 -12.61
C LEU A 291 5.01 -5.14 -13.57
N GLN A 292 6.15 -5.80 -13.76
CA GLN A 292 7.17 -5.39 -14.74
C GLN A 292 6.64 -5.44 -16.17
N THR A 293 5.71 -6.36 -16.47
CA THR A 293 5.04 -6.41 -17.77
C THR A 293 4.35 -5.09 -18.09
N ARG A 294 3.86 -4.37 -17.08
CA ARG A 294 3.26 -3.04 -17.27
C ARG A 294 4.26 -2.01 -17.81
N LEU A 295 5.50 -2.02 -17.34
CA LEU A 295 6.57 -1.12 -17.82
C LEU A 295 6.99 -1.42 -19.26
N TYR A 296 6.88 -2.69 -19.68
CA TYR A 296 7.16 -3.09 -21.05
C TYR A 296 6.01 -2.73 -22.00
N ASP A 297 4.77 -2.94 -21.56
CA ASP A 297 3.57 -2.65 -22.35
C ASP A 297 3.36 -1.13 -22.56
N ASP A 298 3.78 -0.29 -21.59
CA ASP A 298 3.62 1.17 -21.67
C ASP A 298 4.89 1.91 -21.19
N PRO A 299 5.77 2.33 -22.13
CA PRO A 299 6.99 3.06 -21.80
C PRO A 299 6.78 4.44 -21.15
N THR A 300 5.58 5.04 -21.25
CA THR A 300 5.33 6.36 -20.67
C THR A 300 5.39 6.35 -19.14
N ILE A 301 5.14 5.19 -18.54
CA ILE A 301 5.19 4.95 -17.09
C ILE A 301 6.57 5.27 -16.53
N TRP A 302 7.65 5.10 -17.29
CA TRP A 302 8.99 5.49 -16.86
C TRP A 302 9.12 6.97 -16.53
N ILE A 303 8.27 7.84 -17.09
CA ILE A 303 8.31 9.28 -16.85
C ILE A 303 7.19 9.69 -15.88
N THR A 304 5.94 9.36 -16.21
CA THR A 304 4.77 9.86 -15.48
C THR A 304 4.32 8.95 -14.35
N GLY A 305 4.69 7.67 -14.40
CA GLY A 305 4.04 6.64 -13.61
C GLY A 305 2.56 6.43 -14.00
N ARG A 306 1.88 5.59 -13.23
CA ARG A 306 0.45 5.25 -13.34
C ARG A 306 -0.43 5.96 -12.32
N GLY A 307 0.19 6.67 -11.39
CA GLY A 307 -0.41 7.18 -10.17
C GLY A 307 -0.26 6.21 -9.01
N TRP A 308 -0.12 6.76 -7.80
CA TRP A 308 -0.05 5.93 -6.59
C TRP A 308 -1.35 5.17 -6.34
N GLY A 309 -1.25 4.01 -5.70
CA GLY A 309 -2.39 3.16 -5.32
C GLY A 309 -3.03 2.32 -6.43
N HIS A 310 -2.45 2.32 -7.64
CA HIS A 310 -2.98 1.57 -8.78
C HIS A 310 -2.45 0.13 -8.89
N THR A 311 -1.52 -0.27 -8.01
CA THR A 311 -0.83 -1.56 -8.09
C THR A 311 -1.76 -2.77 -8.05
N GLN A 312 -2.83 -2.72 -7.24
CA GLN A 312 -3.83 -3.79 -7.22
C GLN A 312 -4.50 -3.98 -8.58
N ARG A 313 -4.90 -2.87 -9.21
CA ARG A 313 -5.53 -2.89 -10.52
C ARG A 313 -4.56 -3.44 -11.58
N ASP A 314 -3.33 -2.93 -11.58
CA ASP A 314 -2.33 -3.35 -12.58
C ASP A 314 -1.96 -4.83 -12.40
N PHE A 315 -1.84 -5.31 -11.15
CA PHE A 315 -1.65 -6.73 -10.84
C PHE A 315 -2.83 -7.58 -11.30
N GLU A 316 -4.06 -7.15 -11.01
CA GLU A 316 -5.26 -7.86 -11.45
C GLU A 316 -5.33 -7.91 -12.98
N GLU A 317 -5.21 -6.79 -13.69
CA GLU A 317 -5.26 -6.75 -15.16
C GLU A 317 -4.21 -7.66 -15.83
N LEU A 318 -3.03 -7.79 -15.22
CA LEU A 318 -1.90 -8.56 -15.76
C LEU A 318 -1.72 -9.93 -15.11
N LEU A 319 -2.66 -10.39 -14.28
CA LEU A 319 -2.54 -11.67 -13.58
C LEU A 319 -2.30 -12.86 -14.53
N SER A 320 -2.77 -12.76 -15.78
CA SER A 320 -2.55 -13.77 -16.83
C SER A 320 -1.11 -13.93 -17.29
N GLN A 321 -0.28 -12.94 -17.00
CA GLN A 321 1.16 -12.98 -17.24
C GLN A 321 1.91 -13.74 -16.13
N ALA A 322 1.23 -14.06 -15.02
CA ALA A 322 1.83 -14.90 -14.00
C ALA A 322 2.06 -16.31 -14.55
N ASN A 323 3.31 -16.78 -14.47
CA ASN A 323 3.63 -18.17 -14.79
C ASN A 323 3.33 -19.08 -13.58
N ALA A 324 2.08 -19.08 -13.14
CA ALA A 324 1.63 -19.82 -11.96
C ALA A 324 0.22 -20.37 -12.15
N LYS A 325 -0.05 -21.51 -11.50
CA LYS A 325 -1.41 -22.03 -11.33
C LYS A 325 -2.10 -21.21 -10.24
N ILE A 326 -3.26 -20.66 -10.57
CA ILE A 326 -3.98 -19.75 -9.67
C ILE A 326 -4.93 -20.53 -8.73
N TRP A 327 -5.38 -21.71 -9.16
CA TRP A 327 -6.37 -22.51 -8.46
C TRP A 327 -5.79 -23.51 -7.45
N ASP A 328 -4.51 -23.89 -7.56
CA ASP A 328 -3.90 -24.97 -6.78
C ASP A 328 -3.32 -24.53 -5.43
N LYS A 329 -3.46 -23.24 -5.08
CA LYS A 329 -2.91 -22.60 -3.87
C LYS A 329 -1.38 -22.67 -3.77
N SER A 330 -0.66 -23.03 -4.84
CA SER A 330 0.81 -22.96 -4.88
C SER A 330 1.31 -21.52 -4.80
N TRP A 331 0.47 -20.57 -5.21
CA TRP A 331 0.69 -19.14 -5.08
C TRP A 331 -0.44 -18.49 -4.28
N ASP A 332 -0.09 -17.70 -3.28
CA ASP A 332 -1.03 -17.07 -2.35
C ASP A 332 -1.56 -15.71 -2.84
N ALA A 333 -0.78 -14.98 -3.64
CA ALA A 333 -1.12 -13.62 -4.07
C ALA A 333 -2.50 -13.47 -4.74
N PRO A 334 -2.95 -14.37 -5.63
CA PRO A 334 -4.28 -14.24 -6.27
C PRO A 334 -5.46 -14.32 -5.30
N GLN A 335 -5.23 -14.82 -4.09
CA GLN A 335 -6.25 -14.97 -3.04
C GLN A 335 -6.18 -13.83 -2.00
N ARG A 336 -5.22 -12.92 -2.14
CA ARG A 336 -4.97 -11.79 -1.23
C ARG A 336 -5.20 -10.48 -1.96
N ASP A 337 -5.34 -9.41 -1.19
CA ASP A 337 -5.27 -8.06 -1.74
C ASP A 337 -3.79 -7.68 -1.97
N VAL A 338 -3.40 -7.55 -3.24
CA VAL A 338 -2.05 -7.15 -3.67
C VAL A 338 -2.07 -5.66 -3.96
N PHE A 339 -2.06 -4.83 -2.92
CA PHE A 339 -2.12 -3.36 -3.06
C PHE A 339 -0.75 -2.69 -3.19
N HIS A 340 0.35 -3.46 -3.17
CA HIS A 340 1.72 -2.96 -3.33
C HIS A 340 2.60 -4.04 -3.99
N SER A 341 3.62 -3.61 -4.72
CA SER A 341 4.66 -4.43 -5.36
C SER A 341 5.60 -5.18 -4.41
N HIS A 342 5.51 -4.97 -3.09
CA HIS A 342 6.51 -5.43 -2.10
C HIS A 342 7.95 -4.95 -2.34
N ASN A 343 8.14 -3.90 -3.13
CA ASN A 343 9.41 -3.19 -3.29
C ASN A 343 9.12 -1.69 -3.43
N GLY A 344 9.37 -0.91 -2.38
CA GLY A 344 9.04 0.52 -2.34
C GLY A 344 9.70 1.36 -3.43
N PHE A 345 10.86 0.95 -3.96
CA PHE A 345 11.50 1.66 -5.08
C PHE A 345 10.83 1.35 -6.42
N PHE A 346 10.42 0.09 -6.60
CA PHE A 346 9.64 -0.31 -7.76
C PHE A 346 8.22 0.28 -7.72
N GLU A 347 7.62 0.39 -6.53
CA GLU A 347 6.35 1.09 -6.33
C GLU A 347 6.44 2.56 -6.72
N ALA A 348 7.51 3.26 -6.29
CA ALA A 348 7.73 4.66 -6.68
C ALA A 348 7.88 4.81 -8.20
N LEU A 349 8.56 3.87 -8.86
CA LEU A 349 8.69 3.83 -10.31
C LEU A 349 7.34 3.63 -11.00
N LEU A 350 6.56 2.62 -10.59
CA LEU A 350 5.24 2.35 -11.16
C LEU A 350 4.28 3.51 -10.90
N SER A 351 4.35 4.14 -9.73
CA SER A 351 3.39 5.16 -9.30
C SER A 351 3.66 6.53 -9.89
N ALA A 352 4.91 7.00 -9.90
CA ALA A 352 5.25 8.36 -10.31
C ALA A 352 6.53 8.45 -11.16
N GLY A 353 6.94 7.33 -11.78
CA GLY A 353 8.02 7.26 -12.74
C GLY A 353 9.42 7.30 -12.13
N ALA A 354 10.41 7.31 -13.01
CA ALA A 354 11.82 7.35 -12.69
C ALA A 354 12.21 8.55 -11.80
N PRO A 355 11.62 9.76 -11.93
CA PRO A 355 11.94 10.85 -11.02
C PRO A 355 11.56 10.57 -9.57
N ALA A 356 10.39 9.95 -9.32
CA ALA A 356 9.99 9.56 -7.97
C ALA A 356 10.85 8.40 -7.43
N ALA A 357 11.15 7.40 -8.26
CA ALA A 357 12.04 6.30 -7.90
C ALA A 357 13.45 6.81 -7.54
N ALA A 358 14.02 7.68 -8.36
CA ALA A 358 15.30 8.34 -8.08
C ALA A 358 15.23 9.18 -6.80
N GLY A 359 14.14 9.93 -6.60
CA GLY A 359 13.87 10.66 -5.36
C GLY A 359 13.88 9.74 -4.13
N ALA A 360 13.21 8.59 -4.21
CA ALA A 360 13.17 7.61 -3.13
C ALA A 360 14.57 7.02 -2.83
N VAL A 361 15.36 6.71 -3.85
CA VAL A 361 16.76 6.26 -3.68
C VAL A 361 17.60 7.37 -3.01
N ILE A 362 17.49 8.60 -3.51
CA ILE A 362 18.22 9.76 -2.96
C ILE A 362 17.78 10.05 -1.52
N PHE A 363 16.50 9.89 -1.18
CA PHE A 363 15.99 10.03 0.17
C PHE A 363 16.68 9.10 1.15
N VAL A 364 16.84 7.82 0.80
CA VAL A 364 17.54 6.85 1.66
C VAL A 364 19.04 7.17 1.74
N MET A 365 19.67 7.49 0.61
CA MET A 365 21.07 7.93 0.60
C MET A 365 21.29 9.20 1.43
N ALA A 366 20.29 10.09 1.54
CA ALA A 366 20.43 11.36 2.21
C ALA A 366 20.76 11.21 3.71
N ALA A 367 20.32 10.12 4.35
CA ALA A 367 20.72 9.81 5.72
C ALA A 367 22.26 9.70 5.84
N ALA A 368 22.92 8.95 4.95
CA ALA A 368 24.37 8.82 4.97
C ALA A 368 25.07 10.08 4.41
N LEU A 369 24.62 10.59 3.27
CA LEU A 369 25.28 11.69 2.56
C LEU A 369 25.25 13.02 3.32
N PHE A 370 24.17 13.29 4.07
CA PHE A 370 23.97 14.56 4.77
C PHE A 370 23.88 14.43 6.30
N SER A 371 24.32 13.30 6.88
CA SER A 371 24.49 13.22 8.35
C SER A 371 25.73 13.98 8.81
N PRO A 372 25.80 14.48 10.05
CA PRO A 372 27.07 14.97 10.59
C PRO A 372 28.04 13.78 10.78
N PRO A 373 29.38 13.97 10.66
CA PRO A 373 30.35 12.86 10.77
C PRO A 373 30.21 12.01 12.03
N ARG A 374 29.80 12.63 13.15
CA ARG A 374 29.56 11.99 14.45
C ARG A 374 28.36 11.03 14.50
N MET A 375 27.45 11.12 13.52
CA MET A 375 26.26 10.25 13.36
C MET A 375 26.40 9.32 12.15
N LEU A 376 27.46 9.45 11.36
CA LEU A 376 27.56 8.84 10.02
C LEU A 376 27.52 7.30 10.07
N ALA A 377 28.14 6.68 11.08
CA ALA A 377 28.05 5.22 11.25
C ALA A 377 26.60 4.76 11.47
N LEU A 378 25.87 5.45 12.35
CA LEU A 378 24.46 5.15 12.65
C LEU A 378 23.58 5.40 11.42
N ALA A 379 23.82 6.52 10.72
CA ALA A 379 23.08 6.88 9.54
C ALA A 379 23.32 5.92 8.36
N GLY A 380 24.55 5.44 8.18
CA GLY A 380 24.89 4.45 7.17
C GLY A 380 24.28 3.08 7.45
N GLY A 381 24.35 2.61 8.69
CA GLY A 381 23.66 1.38 9.12
C GLY A 381 22.15 1.47 8.87
N PHE A 382 21.53 2.59 9.27
CA PHE A 382 20.11 2.84 9.02
C PHE A 382 19.78 2.87 7.53
N ALA A 383 20.55 3.59 6.72
CA ALA A 383 20.32 3.71 5.29
C ALA A 383 20.38 2.35 4.57
N LEU A 384 21.39 1.52 4.87
CA LEU A 384 21.51 0.18 4.29
C LEU A 384 20.38 -0.75 4.75
N GLY A 385 20.05 -0.74 6.04
CA GLY A 385 18.94 -1.53 6.58
C GLY A 385 17.59 -1.12 5.96
N TYR A 386 17.37 0.18 5.80
CA TYR A 386 16.13 0.72 5.26
C TYR A 386 16.01 0.46 3.76
N ALA A 387 17.12 0.57 3.02
CA ALA A 387 17.19 0.17 1.62
C ALA A 387 16.84 -1.31 1.44
N ALA A 388 17.40 -2.19 2.28
CA ALA A 388 17.14 -3.63 2.21
C ALA A 388 15.69 -3.96 2.55
N LEU A 389 15.13 -3.37 3.63
CA LEU A 389 13.73 -3.56 3.99
C LEU A 389 12.80 -3.06 2.90
N SER A 390 13.02 -1.85 2.39
CA SER A 390 12.18 -1.26 1.33
C SER A 390 12.32 -1.96 -0.01
N SER A 391 13.40 -2.70 -0.25
CA SER A 391 13.55 -3.49 -1.49
C SER A 391 12.84 -4.84 -1.45
N LEU A 392 12.54 -5.33 -0.23
CA LEU A 392 11.97 -6.66 -0.01
C LEU A 392 10.57 -6.61 0.60
N TRP A 393 10.14 -5.44 1.06
CA TRP A 393 8.86 -5.18 1.68
C TRP A 393 8.46 -3.72 1.50
N PHE A 394 7.25 -3.40 1.95
CA PHE A 394 6.71 -2.06 1.91
C PHE A 394 6.45 -1.53 3.32
N GLN A 395 6.40 -0.21 3.47
CA GLN A 395 6.23 0.44 4.76
C GLN A 395 4.75 0.76 4.99
N PHE A 396 4.25 0.48 6.20
CA PHE A 396 2.91 0.93 6.62
C PHE A 396 2.95 2.30 7.29
N SER A 397 1.85 3.05 7.14
CA SER A 397 1.57 4.32 7.81
C SER A 397 1.85 4.30 9.32
N LEU A 398 1.59 3.18 9.99
CA LEU A 398 1.87 2.97 11.43
C LEU A 398 3.34 3.23 11.83
N THR A 399 4.27 3.06 10.90
CA THR A 399 5.72 3.20 11.19
C THR A 399 6.33 4.47 10.61
N ILE A 400 5.57 5.20 9.79
CA ILE A 400 6.01 6.44 9.14
C ILE A 400 6.47 7.49 10.17
N PRO A 401 5.76 7.74 11.30
CA PRO A 401 6.23 8.66 12.32
C PRO A 401 7.64 8.32 12.83
N ALA A 402 7.87 7.06 13.22
CA ALA A 402 9.17 6.62 13.73
C ALA A 402 10.29 6.78 12.68
N THR A 403 10.01 6.44 11.42
CA THR A 403 10.94 6.61 10.31
C THR A 403 11.25 8.08 10.04
N ALA A 404 10.25 8.96 10.03
CA ALA A 404 10.43 10.41 9.89
C ALA A 404 11.30 10.96 11.04
N LEU A 405 11.06 10.51 12.27
CA LEU A 405 11.89 10.84 13.43
C LEU A 405 13.34 10.35 13.29
N ALA A 406 13.57 9.16 12.73
CA ALA A 406 14.91 8.65 12.45
C ALA A 406 15.65 9.53 11.42
N PHE A 407 15.02 9.88 10.31
CA PHE A 407 15.60 10.80 9.33
C PHE A 407 15.86 12.20 9.92
N ALA A 408 14.99 12.69 10.81
CA ALA A 408 15.20 13.92 11.54
C ALA A 408 16.42 13.85 12.47
N ALA A 409 16.60 12.75 13.21
CA ALA A 409 17.73 12.53 14.11
C ALA A 409 19.08 12.50 13.37
N LEU A 410 19.07 11.92 12.16
CA LEU A 410 20.29 11.69 11.39
C LEU A 410 20.67 12.85 10.46
N SER A 411 19.76 13.78 10.19
CA SER A 411 19.97 14.84 9.20
C SER A 411 20.69 16.06 9.76
N CYS A 412 21.49 16.73 8.92
CA CYS A 412 22.06 18.05 9.22
C CYS A 412 21.41 19.16 8.36
N ARG A 413 21.80 20.42 8.56
CA ARG A 413 21.40 21.54 7.69
C ARG A 413 22.26 21.52 6.42
N LEU A 414 21.67 21.75 5.26
CA LEU A 414 22.42 21.93 4.01
C LEU A 414 23.24 23.23 4.04
N SER A 415 24.54 23.13 3.76
CA SER A 415 25.47 24.27 3.73
C SER A 415 25.21 25.24 2.57
N PHE A 416 24.58 24.76 1.49
CA PHE A 416 24.25 25.55 0.29
C PHE A 416 22.84 26.13 0.32
N GLY A 417 22.20 26.22 1.49
CA GLY A 417 20.93 26.89 1.60
C GLY A 417 21.02 28.31 1.03
N PRO A 418 20.02 28.76 0.26
CA PRO A 418 20.04 30.08 -0.33
C PRO A 418 20.35 31.11 0.74
N ARG A 419 21.51 31.78 0.62
CA ARG A 419 21.75 33.07 1.30
C ARG A 419 20.85 34.16 0.72
N THR A 420 20.08 33.85 -0.33
CA THR A 420 19.12 34.76 -0.92
C THR A 420 18.02 35.04 0.07
N LYS A 421 17.65 36.32 0.16
CA LYS A 421 16.59 36.84 1.02
C LYS A 421 15.24 36.36 0.48
N ILE A 422 14.92 35.07 0.57
CA ILE A 422 13.57 34.60 0.31
C ILE A 422 12.69 35.32 1.34
N LYS A 423 11.70 36.07 0.84
CA LYS A 423 10.82 36.85 1.69
C LYS A 423 10.08 35.87 2.62
N PRO A 424 10.03 36.10 3.94
CA PRO A 424 9.30 35.25 4.89
C PRO A 424 7.86 34.93 4.46
N VAL A 425 7.24 35.84 3.69
CA VAL A 425 5.93 35.66 3.06
C VAL A 425 5.83 34.37 2.25
N PHE A 426 6.84 33.99 1.45
CA PHE A 426 6.79 32.74 0.68
C PHE A 426 6.79 31.49 1.56
N LEU A 427 7.58 31.51 2.64
CA LEU A 427 7.62 30.43 3.61
C LEU A 427 6.26 30.27 4.31
N ILE A 428 5.68 31.40 4.72
CA ILE A 428 4.37 31.46 5.37
C ILE A 428 3.29 30.90 4.42
N ILE A 429 3.27 31.33 3.16
CA ILE A 429 2.32 30.82 2.15
C ILE A 429 2.51 29.31 1.95
N PHE A 430 3.76 28.85 1.78
CA PHE A 430 4.06 27.43 1.57
C PHE A 430 3.60 26.56 2.76
N LEU A 431 3.87 26.99 3.99
CA LEU A 431 3.43 26.28 5.20
C LEU A 431 1.90 26.32 5.36
N GLY A 432 1.27 27.46 5.05
CA GLY A 432 -0.18 27.58 5.07
C GLY A 432 -0.85 26.63 4.07
N LEU A 433 -0.32 26.55 2.84
CA LEU A 433 -0.81 25.62 1.82
C LEU A 433 -0.59 24.16 2.21
N THR A 434 0.60 23.83 2.74
CA THR A 434 0.91 22.49 3.25
C THR A 434 -0.10 22.06 4.32
N CYS A 435 -0.33 22.92 5.31
CA CYS A 435 -1.31 22.70 6.37
C CYS A 435 -2.72 22.50 5.79
N ALA A 436 -3.16 23.37 4.87
CA ALA A 436 -4.48 23.28 4.25
C ALA A 436 -4.69 21.96 3.49
N VAL A 437 -3.69 21.50 2.72
CA VAL A 437 -3.75 20.23 1.99
C VAL A 437 -3.88 19.04 2.95
N GLN A 438 -3.13 19.04 4.05
CA GLN A 438 -3.17 17.95 5.05
C GLN A 438 -4.50 17.93 5.81
N ILE A 439 -5.03 19.10 6.20
CA ILE A 439 -6.36 19.23 6.82
C ILE A 439 -7.44 18.73 5.86
N PHE A 440 -7.42 19.21 4.61
CA PHE A 440 -8.40 18.82 3.61
C PHE A 440 -8.38 17.30 3.37
N THR A 441 -7.19 16.71 3.24
CA THR A 441 -7.04 15.27 3.03
C THR A 441 -7.56 14.47 4.23
N SER A 442 -7.13 14.81 5.45
CA SER A 442 -7.59 14.17 6.68
C SER A 442 -9.11 14.26 6.84
N ALA A 443 -9.69 15.45 6.64
CA ALA A 443 -11.12 15.69 6.74
C ALA A 443 -11.90 14.92 5.67
N LYS A 444 -11.44 14.92 4.40
CA LYS A 444 -12.10 14.20 3.31
C LYS A 444 -12.13 12.69 3.56
N LEU A 445 -11.02 12.13 4.06
CA LEU A 445 -10.93 10.74 4.47
C LEU A 445 -11.84 10.42 5.65
N ALA A 446 -11.86 11.27 6.67
CA ALA A 446 -12.71 11.08 7.84
C ALA A 446 -14.21 11.11 7.48
N ILE A 447 -14.63 12.08 6.66
CA ILE A 447 -16.01 12.17 6.17
C ILE A 447 -16.37 10.90 5.39
N PHE A 448 -15.53 10.50 4.43
CA PHE A 448 -15.76 9.28 3.66
C PHE A 448 -15.87 8.04 4.57
N ALA A 449 -15.00 7.92 5.57
CA ALA A 449 -15.03 6.79 6.49
C ALA A 449 -16.29 6.77 7.38
N ILE A 450 -16.77 7.95 7.83
CA ILE A 450 -18.05 8.10 8.53
C ILE A 450 -19.21 7.66 7.62
N ASP A 451 -19.20 8.09 6.35
CA ASP A 451 -20.24 7.73 5.39
C ASP A 451 -20.26 6.21 5.12
N VAL A 452 -19.10 5.55 5.09
CA VAL A 452 -19.00 4.08 4.96
C VAL A 452 -19.61 3.38 6.16
N ILE A 453 -19.33 3.81 7.40
CA ILE A 453 -19.97 3.24 8.60
C ILE A 453 -21.49 3.42 8.53
N ALA A 454 -21.94 4.61 8.14
CA ALA A 454 -23.34 4.89 8.01
C ALA A 454 -24.00 4.02 6.93
N ALA A 455 -23.30 3.76 5.82
CA ALA A 455 -23.75 2.86 4.76
C ALA A 455 -23.82 1.39 5.21
N GLU A 456 -22.82 0.90 5.95
CA GLU A 456 -22.82 -0.43 6.56
C GLU A 456 -24.03 -0.62 7.49
N ALA A 457 -24.26 0.33 8.40
CA ALA A 457 -25.39 0.29 9.33
C ALA A 457 -26.75 0.30 8.61
N ARG A 458 -26.86 1.00 7.46
CA ARG A 458 -28.06 0.99 6.61
C ARG A 458 -28.20 -0.31 5.82
N ALA A 459 -27.09 -0.91 5.37
CA ALA A 459 -27.09 -2.15 4.61
C ALA A 459 -27.66 -3.32 5.43
N ASP A 460 -27.41 -3.35 6.75
CA ASP A 460 -27.98 -4.37 7.65
C ASP A 460 -29.51 -4.26 7.77
N GLN A 461 -30.09 -3.10 7.46
CA GLN A 461 -31.53 -2.83 7.44
C GLN A 461 -32.15 -3.01 6.03
N PHE A 462 -31.35 -3.41 5.04
CA PHE A 462 -31.79 -3.52 3.66
C PHE A 462 -32.88 -4.57 3.48
N ILE A 463 -34.09 -4.15 3.11
CA ILE A 463 -35.19 -5.07 2.85
C ILE A 463 -34.94 -5.74 1.49
N LEU A 464 -34.59 -7.02 1.53
CA LEU A 464 -34.53 -7.85 0.33
C LEU A 464 -35.93 -7.85 -0.31
N GLY A 465 -36.03 -7.27 -1.51
CA GLY A 465 -37.31 -7.15 -2.21
C GLY A 465 -37.94 -8.53 -2.46
N LYS A 466 -39.28 -8.57 -2.59
CA LYS A 466 -39.96 -9.78 -3.07
C LYS A 466 -39.59 -10.02 -4.53
N ALA A 467 -39.44 -11.28 -4.93
CA ALA A 467 -39.21 -11.66 -6.32
C ALA A 467 -40.20 -10.94 -7.25
N GLY A 468 -39.69 -10.21 -8.26
CA GLY A 468 -40.50 -9.43 -9.21
C GLY A 468 -40.74 -7.96 -8.86
N SER A 469 -40.36 -7.49 -7.67
CA SER A 469 -40.38 -6.05 -7.34
C SER A 469 -39.09 -5.35 -7.81
N LYS A 470 -39.19 -4.09 -8.26
CA LYS A 470 -37.99 -3.29 -8.60
C LYS A 470 -37.19 -3.07 -7.32
N LEU A 471 -36.07 -3.78 -7.19
CA LEU A 471 -35.21 -3.65 -6.02
C LEU A 471 -34.69 -2.22 -5.95
N LYS A 472 -35.03 -1.50 -4.88
CA LYS A 472 -34.37 -0.23 -4.57
C LYS A 472 -33.04 -0.60 -3.94
N CYS A 473 -31.92 -0.40 -4.64
CA CYS A 473 -30.61 -0.68 -4.07
C CYS A 473 -30.36 0.16 -2.82
N GLY A 474 -29.44 -0.31 -1.97
CA GLY A 474 -28.94 0.47 -0.86
C GLY A 474 -28.19 1.71 -1.33
N ASP A 475 -27.59 2.41 -0.37
CA ASP A 475 -26.75 3.57 -0.62
C ASP A 475 -25.35 3.31 -0.09
N PHE A 476 -24.33 3.73 -0.85
CA PHE A 476 -22.93 3.62 -0.47
C PHE A 476 -22.20 4.87 -0.97
N PRO A 477 -21.34 5.50 -0.15
CA PRO A 477 -20.65 6.73 -0.51
C PRO A 477 -19.92 6.60 -1.85
N ASP A 478 -19.83 7.70 -2.58
CA ASP A 478 -19.14 7.70 -3.86
C ASP A 478 -17.63 7.53 -3.68
N ASP A 479 -17.12 6.38 -4.09
CA ASP A 479 -15.71 5.99 -4.08
C ASP A 479 -15.12 5.88 -5.49
N SER A 480 -15.79 6.45 -6.50
CA SER A 480 -15.33 6.49 -7.90
C SER A 480 -13.95 7.14 -8.06
N TRP A 481 -13.62 8.11 -7.21
CA TRP A 481 -12.31 8.77 -7.17
C TRP A 481 -11.17 7.84 -6.69
N ARG A 482 -11.51 6.64 -6.21
CA ARG A 482 -10.62 5.55 -5.77
C ARG A 482 -10.86 4.25 -6.56
N ASP A 483 -11.35 4.35 -7.79
CA ASP A 483 -11.65 3.17 -8.63
C ASP A 483 -12.69 2.22 -8.02
N ASP A 484 -13.59 2.74 -7.18
CA ASP A 484 -14.61 1.98 -6.45
C ASP A 484 -14.06 0.76 -5.66
N ILE A 485 -12.78 0.80 -5.26
CA ILE A 485 -12.08 -0.31 -4.58
C ILE A 485 -12.75 -0.64 -3.24
N PHE A 486 -13.31 0.35 -2.55
CA PHE A 486 -13.91 0.15 -1.23
C PHE A 486 -15.17 -0.70 -1.31
N LEU A 487 -16.13 -0.27 -2.13
CA LEU A 487 -17.38 -1.00 -2.31
C LEU A 487 -17.10 -2.43 -2.81
N SER A 488 -16.17 -2.56 -3.75
CA SER A 488 -15.67 -3.83 -4.26
C SER A 488 -15.13 -4.74 -3.14
N HIS A 489 -14.23 -4.22 -2.31
CA HIS A 489 -13.61 -4.96 -1.21
C HIS A 489 -14.63 -5.40 -0.15
N GLN A 490 -15.61 -4.54 0.15
CA GLN A 490 -16.65 -4.84 1.14
C GLN A 490 -17.52 -6.01 0.71
N LEU A 491 -18.01 -6.04 -0.53
CA LEU A 491 -18.74 -7.20 -1.05
C LEU A 491 -17.87 -8.47 -0.97
N GLY A 492 -16.63 -8.41 -1.44
CA GLY A 492 -15.70 -9.54 -1.40
C GLY A 492 -15.45 -10.07 0.03
N ARG A 493 -15.33 -9.18 1.01
CA ARG A 493 -15.17 -9.52 2.43
C ARG A 493 -16.42 -10.23 2.97
N HIS A 494 -17.62 -9.71 2.71
CA HIS A 494 -18.86 -10.33 3.16
C HIS A 494 -19.09 -11.71 2.52
N LEU A 495 -18.78 -11.87 1.24
CA LEU A 495 -18.82 -13.17 0.54
C LEU A 495 -17.84 -14.16 1.19
N ARG A 496 -16.57 -13.79 1.36
CA ARG A 496 -15.56 -14.68 1.98
C ARG A 496 -15.95 -15.10 3.41
N ASN A 497 -16.46 -14.18 4.22
CA ASN A 497 -16.86 -14.48 5.60
C ASN A 497 -18.10 -15.38 5.64
N SER A 498 -19.02 -15.24 4.68
CA SER A 498 -20.25 -16.05 4.63
C SER A 498 -20.04 -17.46 4.07
N ARG A 499 -18.90 -17.76 3.43
CA ARG A 499 -18.55 -19.14 3.02
C ARG A 499 -18.47 -20.14 4.17
N ARG A 500 -18.34 -19.66 5.42
CA ARG A 500 -18.32 -20.50 6.63
C ARG A 500 -19.69 -20.64 7.30
N MET A 501 -20.72 -19.99 6.75
CA MET A 501 -22.06 -20.01 7.33
C MET A 501 -22.80 -21.31 7.01
N SER A 502 -23.75 -21.66 7.87
CA SER A 502 -24.63 -22.80 7.66
C SER A 502 -25.55 -22.55 6.45
N THR A 503 -25.83 -23.60 5.69
CA THR A 503 -26.86 -23.58 4.62
C THR A 503 -28.26 -23.30 5.16
N ALA A 504 -28.48 -23.48 6.47
CA ALA A 504 -29.73 -23.15 7.16
C ALA A 504 -29.85 -21.67 7.56
N THR A 505 -28.88 -20.82 7.21
CA THR A 505 -28.96 -19.38 7.52
C THR A 505 -30.19 -18.77 6.84
N PRO A 506 -31.06 -18.07 7.59
CA PRO A 506 -32.22 -17.39 7.02
C PRO A 506 -31.84 -16.35 5.96
N VAL A 507 -32.62 -16.29 4.88
CA VAL A 507 -32.48 -15.32 3.76
C VAL A 507 -32.46 -13.88 4.27
N ASP A 508 -33.26 -13.59 5.29
CA ASP A 508 -33.41 -12.27 5.90
C ASP A 508 -32.32 -11.95 6.93
N SER A 509 -31.31 -12.80 7.09
CA SER A 509 -30.19 -12.51 7.99
C SER A 509 -29.47 -11.21 7.57
N PRO A 510 -28.93 -10.43 8.54
CA PRO A 510 -28.19 -9.20 8.24
C PRO A 510 -27.09 -9.40 7.19
N VAL A 511 -26.41 -10.55 7.21
CA VAL A 511 -25.33 -10.86 6.26
C VAL A 511 -25.85 -10.90 4.81
N PHE A 512 -26.97 -11.60 4.55
CA PHE A 512 -27.54 -11.66 3.21
C PHE A 512 -28.20 -10.35 2.78
N ARG A 513 -28.80 -9.59 3.71
CA ARG A 513 -29.28 -8.22 3.44
C ARG A 513 -28.14 -7.32 2.97
N THR A 514 -26.99 -7.37 3.66
CA THR A 514 -25.81 -6.58 3.31
C THR A 514 -25.17 -7.03 2.00
N ILE A 515 -25.00 -8.33 1.77
CA ILE A 515 -24.51 -8.86 0.48
C ILE A 515 -25.42 -8.43 -0.66
N GLY A 516 -26.75 -8.57 -0.48
CA GLY A 516 -27.72 -8.15 -1.49
C GLY A 516 -27.67 -6.65 -1.78
N SER A 517 -27.64 -5.82 -0.73
CA SER A 517 -27.50 -4.37 -0.84
C SER A 517 -26.28 -3.99 -1.68
N TYR A 518 -25.09 -4.50 -1.31
CA TYR A 518 -23.86 -4.19 -2.03
C TYR A 518 -23.85 -4.74 -3.45
N TYR A 519 -24.33 -5.97 -3.66
CA TYR A 519 -24.43 -6.55 -5.00
C TYR A 519 -25.30 -5.69 -5.92
N CYS A 520 -26.47 -5.24 -5.45
CA CYS A 520 -27.37 -4.35 -6.21
C CYS A 520 -26.69 -3.03 -6.59
N ILE A 521 -25.98 -2.40 -5.65
CA ILE A 521 -25.24 -1.15 -5.91
C ILE A 521 -24.14 -1.38 -6.93
N ILE A 522 -23.38 -2.47 -6.79
CA ILE A 522 -22.25 -2.83 -7.66
C ILE A 522 -22.72 -3.15 -9.08
N GLU A 523 -23.83 -3.88 -9.23
CA GLU A 523 -24.40 -4.18 -10.55
C GLU A 523 -24.73 -2.87 -11.30
N ASN A 524 -25.45 -1.95 -10.65
CA ASN A 524 -25.85 -0.69 -11.26
C ASN A 524 -24.63 0.21 -11.53
N LYS A 525 -23.82 0.51 -10.51
CA LYS A 525 -22.66 1.39 -10.65
C LYS A 525 -21.61 0.81 -11.61
N GLY A 526 -21.37 -0.49 -11.55
CA GLY A 526 -20.40 -1.19 -12.39
C GLY A 526 -20.75 -1.10 -13.87
N LEU A 527 -22.02 -1.32 -14.22
CA LEU A 527 -22.51 -1.21 -15.60
C LEU A 527 -22.60 0.25 -16.08
N GLU A 528 -22.98 1.19 -15.21
CA GLU A 528 -23.09 2.61 -15.57
C GLU A 528 -21.74 3.30 -15.78
N ARG A 529 -20.76 2.99 -14.92
CA ARG A 529 -19.46 3.69 -14.87
C ARG A 529 -18.32 2.93 -15.55
N GLY A 530 -18.47 1.63 -15.78
CA GLY A 530 -17.40 0.79 -16.30
C GLY A 530 -16.26 0.57 -15.30
N SER A 531 -16.60 0.33 -14.03
CA SER A 531 -15.60 0.05 -12.98
C SER A 531 -15.21 -1.42 -12.98
N GLN A 532 -13.95 -1.69 -13.31
CA GLN A 532 -13.42 -3.06 -13.41
C GLN A 532 -13.49 -3.80 -12.06
N PRO A 533 -13.07 -3.22 -10.91
CA PRO A 533 -13.19 -3.91 -9.62
C PRO A 533 -14.64 -4.26 -9.28
N LEU A 534 -15.58 -3.36 -9.54
CA LEU A 534 -17.00 -3.61 -9.30
C LEU A 534 -17.53 -4.76 -10.16
N LEU A 535 -17.31 -4.70 -11.47
CA LEU A 535 -17.77 -5.72 -12.40
C LEU A 535 -17.14 -7.10 -12.09
N ARG A 536 -15.85 -7.14 -11.75
CA ARG A 536 -15.19 -8.37 -11.31
C ARG A 536 -15.88 -8.97 -10.09
N ASN A 537 -16.10 -8.19 -9.04
CA ASN A 537 -16.70 -8.70 -7.82
C ASN A 537 -18.19 -9.02 -7.98
N ALA A 538 -18.91 -8.35 -8.90
CA ALA A 538 -20.25 -8.78 -9.30
C ALA A 538 -20.25 -10.16 -9.96
N LEU A 539 -19.29 -10.44 -10.86
CA LEU A 539 -19.13 -11.75 -11.49
C LEU A 539 -18.76 -12.84 -10.47
N VAL A 540 -17.87 -12.54 -9.52
CA VAL A 540 -17.53 -13.45 -8.43
C VAL A 540 -18.74 -13.72 -7.55
N ALA A 541 -19.51 -12.69 -7.16
CA ALA A 541 -20.73 -12.85 -6.37
C ALA A 541 -21.75 -13.75 -7.06
N GLN A 542 -22.01 -13.49 -8.35
CA GLN A 542 -22.89 -14.31 -9.17
C GLN A 542 -22.42 -15.77 -9.24
N SER A 543 -21.11 -16.00 -9.40
CA SER A 543 -20.52 -17.34 -9.30
C SER A 543 -20.78 -18.01 -7.96
N GLU A 544 -20.65 -17.30 -6.85
CA GLU A 544 -20.94 -17.85 -5.54
C GLU A 544 -22.43 -18.19 -5.38
N PHE A 545 -23.33 -17.33 -5.87
CA PHE A 545 -24.78 -17.57 -5.83
C PHE A 545 -25.19 -18.78 -6.68
N ALA A 546 -24.53 -19.00 -7.82
CA ALA A 546 -24.80 -20.14 -8.71
C ALA A 546 -24.41 -21.48 -8.09
N PHE A 547 -23.19 -21.56 -7.58
CA PHE A 547 -22.50 -22.84 -7.36
C PHE A 547 -22.38 -23.24 -5.89
N LEU A 548 -22.55 -22.32 -4.95
CA LEU A 548 -22.39 -22.60 -3.53
C LEU A 548 -23.74 -22.68 -2.81
N ALA A 549 -24.01 -23.81 -2.17
CA ALA A 549 -25.30 -24.12 -1.56
C ALA A 549 -25.71 -23.11 -0.47
N GLN A 550 -24.74 -22.56 0.28
CA GLN A 550 -25.03 -21.57 1.33
C GLN A 550 -25.63 -20.27 0.80
N PHE A 551 -25.49 -19.96 -0.49
CA PHE A 551 -26.06 -18.77 -1.12
C PHE A 551 -27.35 -19.04 -1.91
N ALA A 552 -27.91 -20.26 -1.83
CA ALA A 552 -29.20 -20.57 -2.44
C ALA A 552 -30.31 -19.55 -2.11
N PRO A 553 -30.44 -19.06 -0.86
CA PRO A 553 -31.29 -17.92 -0.51
C PRO A 553 -31.21 -16.69 -1.44
N LEU A 554 -30.00 -16.27 -1.78
CA LEU A 554 -29.78 -15.07 -2.61
C LEU A 554 -30.05 -15.35 -4.09
N ARG A 555 -29.78 -16.59 -4.54
CA ARG A 555 -30.06 -17.03 -5.91
C ARG A 555 -31.55 -16.90 -6.26
N ASP A 556 -32.44 -17.11 -5.30
CA ASP A 556 -33.89 -17.03 -5.52
C ASP A 556 -34.41 -15.57 -5.51
N LEU A 557 -33.73 -14.68 -4.78
CA LEU A 557 -34.10 -13.26 -4.62
C LEU A 557 -33.60 -12.37 -5.76
N TYR A 558 -32.38 -12.60 -6.23
CA TYR A 558 -31.86 -11.98 -7.43
C TYR A 558 -32.16 -12.96 -8.54
N PRO A 559 -33.37 -12.91 -9.15
CA PRO A 559 -33.78 -13.93 -10.10
C PRO A 559 -32.69 -14.01 -11.14
N TYR A 560 -32.01 -15.14 -11.09
CA TYR A 560 -30.87 -15.46 -11.91
C TYR A 560 -31.37 -15.60 -13.34
N ASN A 561 -31.67 -14.47 -13.96
CA ASN A 561 -31.91 -14.39 -15.38
C ASN A 561 -30.50 -14.34 -15.98
N GLY A 562 -30.18 -15.25 -16.90
CA GLY A 562 -28.87 -15.25 -17.55
C GLY A 562 -28.52 -13.90 -18.20
N VAL A 563 -29.51 -13.02 -18.40
CA VAL A 563 -29.37 -11.68 -18.98
C VAL A 563 -28.47 -10.77 -18.14
N THR A 564 -28.69 -10.62 -16.84
CA THR A 564 -27.84 -9.76 -15.98
C THR A 564 -26.40 -10.24 -15.98
N TRP A 565 -26.17 -11.54 -15.78
CA TRP A 565 -24.81 -12.07 -15.77
C TRP A 565 -24.14 -11.88 -17.14
N THR A 566 -24.85 -12.14 -18.25
CA THR A 566 -24.33 -11.88 -19.61
C THR A 566 -23.91 -10.41 -19.77
N ARG A 567 -24.73 -9.45 -19.32
CA ARG A 567 -24.38 -8.02 -19.39
C ARG A 567 -23.14 -7.67 -18.58
N LEU A 568 -23.03 -8.19 -17.35
CA LEU A 568 -21.86 -7.99 -16.49
C LEU A 568 -20.60 -8.61 -17.12
N ALA A 569 -20.73 -9.81 -17.65
CA ALA A 569 -19.68 -10.57 -18.31
C ALA A 569 -19.17 -9.84 -19.56
N ASP A 570 -20.08 -9.35 -20.40
CA ASP A 570 -19.74 -8.57 -21.59
C ASP A 570 -19.04 -7.26 -21.24
N ALA A 571 -19.60 -6.49 -20.29
CA ALA A 571 -19.03 -5.22 -19.84
C ALA A 571 -17.64 -5.40 -19.20
N TYR A 572 -17.46 -6.47 -18.42
CA TYR A 572 -16.16 -6.79 -17.83
C TYR A 572 -15.12 -7.13 -18.90
N LEU A 573 -15.48 -7.95 -19.89
CA LEU A 573 -14.57 -8.36 -20.96
C LEU A 573 -14.16 -7.17 -21.84
N ASP A 574 -15.04 -6.18 -22.03
CA ASP A 574 -14.72 -4.95 -22.75
C ASP A 574 -13.68 -4.09 -22.01
N LEU A 575 -13.68 -4.11 -20.67
CA LEU A 575 -12.74 -3.35 -19.83
C LEU A 575 -11.44 -4.09 -19.55
N ALA A 576 -11.48 -5.42 -19.44
CA ALA A 576 -10.35 -6.28 -19.09
C ALA A 576 -10.25 -7.47 -20.06
N PRO A 577 -9.97 -7.24 -21.36
CA PRO A 577 -10.00 -8.27 -22.39
C PRO A 577 -8.97 -9.39 -22.18
N LYS A 578 -7.91 -9.14 -21.39
CA LYS A 578 -6.87 -10.12 -21.03
C LYS A 578 -7.23 -10.99 -19.81
N ARG A 579 -8.41 -10.79 -19.18
CA ARG A 579 -8.86 -11.45 -17.95
C ARG A 579 -10.06 -12.37 -18.16
N THR A 580 -9.94 -13.22 -19.17
CA THR A 580 -10.95 -14.23 -19.53
C THR A 580 -11.11 -15.32 -18.45
N ASP A 581 -10.16 -15.45 -17.53
CA ASP A 581 -10.23 -16.34 -16.37
C ASP A 581 -11.42 -16.03 -15.44
N VAL A 582 -11.79 -14.75 -15.30
CA VAL A 582 -12.95 -14.33 -14.50
C VAL A 582 -14.27 -14.82 -15.13
N MET A 583 -14.26 -15.14 -16.42
CA MET A 583 -15.42 -15.63 -17.17
C MET A 583 -15.65 -17.14 -16.99
N LEU A 584 -14.69 -17.89 -16.42
CA LEU A 584 -14.78 -19.35 -16.26
C LEU A 584 -16.10 -19.82 -15.63
N PRO A 585 -16.57 -19.26 -14.50
CA PRO A 585 -17.80 -19.72 -13.88
C PRO A 585 -19.04 -19.40 -14.71
N TYR A 586 -19.04 -18.25 -15.41
CA TYR A 586 -20.13 -17.85 -16.30
C TYR A 586 -20.27 -18.81 -17.47
N LEU A 587 -19.16 -19.11 -18.16
CA LEU A 587 -19.15 -20.02 -19.30
C LEU A 587 -19.51 -21.45 -18.87
N ALA A 588 -19.03 -21.89 -17.70
CA ALA A 588 -19.40 -23.19 -17.12
C ALA A 588 -20.91 -23.25 -16.81
N TRP A 589 -21.48 -22.16 -16.30
CA TRP A 589 -22.91 -22.08 -16.05
C TRP A 589 -23.74 -22.17 -17.34
N LEU A 590 -23.36 -21.42 -18.39
CA LEU A 590 -24.04 -21.50 -19.70
C LEU A 590 -24.00 -22.91 -20.27
N LEU A 591 -22.85 -23.58 -20.17
CA LEU A 591 -22.67 -24.96 -20.59
C LEU A 591 -23.62 -25.91 -19.81
N GLN A 592 -23.66 -25.78 -18.48
CA GLN A 592 -24.53 -26.59 -17.61
C GLN A 592 -26.01 -26.38 -17.90
N LYS A 593 -26.42 -25.15 -18.23
CA LYS A 593 -27.80 -24.80 -18.62
C LYS A 593 -28.13 -25.11 -20.07
N LYS A 594 -27.17 -25.59 -20.86
CA LYS A 594 -27.31 -25.88 -22.29
C LYS A 594 -27.71 -24.64 -23.12
N GLU A 595 -27.28 -23.45 -22.68
CA GLU A 595 -27.49 -22.16 -23.36
C GLU A 595 -26.49 -21.97 -24.52
N ALA A 596 -26.51 -22.90 -25.48
CA ALA A 596 -25.46 -23.04 -26.50
C ALA A 596 -25.24 -21.77 -27.35
N ALA A 597 -26.31 -21.05 -27.72
CA ALA A 597 -26.20 -19.84 -28.53
C ALA A 597 -25.47 -18.69 -27.80
N THR A 598 -25.76 -18.51 -26.51
CA THR A 598 -25.12 -17.49 -25.67
C THR A 598 -23.67 -17.87 -25.36
N LEU A 599 -23.41 -19.17 -25.13
CA LEU A 599 -22.06 -19.71 -24.94
C LEU A 599 -21.20 -19.46 -26.19
N ASP A 600 -21.69 -19.83 -27.37
CA ASP A 600 -20.98 -19.65 -28.64
C ASP A 600 -20.68 -18.17 -28.91
N ARG A 601 -21.63 -17.27 -28.62
CA ARG A 601 -21.42 -15.82 -28.76
C ARG A 601 -20.30 -15.31 -27.84
N SER A 602 -20.33 -15.70 -26.57
CA SER A 602 -19.34 -15.28 -25.57
C SER A 602 -17.94 -15.80 -25.93
N VAL A 603 -17.86 -17.07 -26.32
CA VAL A 603 -16.64 -17.72 -26.80
C VAL A 603 -16.10 -17.02 -28.06
N HIS A 604 -16.96 -16.71 -29.02
CA HIS A 604 -16.57 -15.99 -30.23
C HIS A 604 -16.01 -14.60 -29.91
N LYS A 605 -16.63 -13.85 -28.99
CA LYS A 605 -16.12 -12.55 -28.52
C LYS A 605 -14.71 -12.70 -27.93
N ILE A 606 -14.50 -13.67 -27.05
CA ILE A 606 -13.18 -13.96 -26.46
C ILE A 606 -12.15 -14.30 -27.54
N LEU A 607 -12.48 -15.21 -28.46
CA LEU A 607 -11.56 -15.64 -29.52
C LEU A 607 -11.31 -14.57 -30.59
N THR A 608 -12.21 -13.59 -30.73
CA THR A 608 -11.98 -12.42 -31.59
C THR A 608 -10.97 -11.46 -30.97
N LEU A 609 -11.00 -11.30 -29.64
CA LEU A 609 -10.02 -10.52 -28.90
C LEU A 609 -8.64 -11.21 -28.89
N ASN A 610 -8.64 -12.54 -28.75
CA ASN A 610 -7.44 -13.35 -28.80
C ASN A 610 -7.75 -14.77 -29.30
N ALA A 611 -7.36 -15.08 -30.54
CA ALA A 611 -7.60 -16.38 -31.16
C ALA A 611 -6.95 -17.56 -30.42
N ASN A 612 -5.93 -17.27 -29.61
CA ASN A 612 -5.19 -18.24 -28.81
C ASN A 612 -5.59 -18.19 -27.31
N ASP A 613 -6.72 -17.57 -26.97
CA ASP A 613 -7.16 -17.50 -25.58
C ASP A 613 -7.50 -18.90 -25.05
N PRO A 614 -6.83 -19.36 -23.97
CA PRO A 614 -7.01 -20.73 -23.49
C PRO A 614 -8.43 -20.98 -22.99
N VAL A 615 -9.10 -19.98 -22.41
CA VAL A 615 -10.48 -20.11 -21.90
C VAL A 615 -11.46 -20.15 -23.06
N GLY A 616 -11.32 -19.26 -24.04
CA GLY A 616 -12.12 -19.27 -25.27
C GLY A 616 -12.02 -20.59 -26.02
N LEU A 617 -10.79 -21.09 -26.21
CA LEU A 617 -10.55 -22.38 -26.87
C LEU A 617 -11.15 -23.56 -26.10
N TRP A 618 -11.06 -23.55 -24.76
CA TRP A 618 -11.62 -24.59 -23.91
C TRP A 618 -13.14 -24.72 -24.12
N PHE A 619 -13.86 -23.61 -23.97
CA PHE A 619 -15.31 -23.60 -24.09
C PHE A 619 -15.80 -23.73 -25.54
N SER A 620 -15.03 -23.28 -26.53
CA SER A 620 -15.26 -23.60 -27.94
C SER A 620 -15.22 -25.11 -28.20
N GLY A 621 -14.23 -25.77 -27.60
CA GLY A 621 -14.05 -27.21 -27.66
C GLY A 621 -15.23 -27.96 -27.05
N LEU A 622 -15.61 -27.62 -25.82
CA LEU A 622 -16.74 -28.22 -25.11
C LEU A 622 -18.08 -28.00 -25.85
N SER A 623 -18.35 -26.78 -26.31
CA SER A 623 -19.56 -26.49 -27.09
C SER A 623 -19.62 -27.30 -28.39
N SER A 624 -18.49 -27.44 -29.09
CA SER A 624 -18.41 -28.24 -30.31
C SER A 624 -18.66 -29.73 -30.05
N LEU A 625 -18.17 -30.29 -28.94
CA LEU A 625 -18.41 -31.69 -28.58
C LEU A 625 -19.89 -32.00 -28.24
N MET A 626 -20.67 -31.00 -27.84
CA MET A 626 -22.11 -31.17 -27.60
C MET A 626 -22.93 -31.23 -28.89
N LYS A 627 -22.37 -30.81 -30.03
CA LYS A 627 -23.06 -30.83 -31.33
C LYS A 627 -22.85 -32.19 -32.01
N PRO A 628 -23.87 -32.75 -32.68
CA PRO A 628 -23.73 -34.02 -33.37
C PRO A 628 -22.81 -33.89 -34.61
N GLY A 629 -22.15 -34.98 -34.98
CA GLY A 629 -21.38 -35.09 -36.23
C GLY A 629 -19.85 -35.11 -36.04
N LYS A 630 -19.18 -35.87 -36.91
CA LYS A 630 -17.72 -36.09 -36.87
C LYS A 630 -16.92 -34.78 -36.95
N ALA A 631 -17.35 -33.85 -37.81
CA ALA A 631 -16.68 -32.56 -38.00
C ALA A 631 -16.70 -31.67 -36.73
N HIS A 632 -17.79 -31.71 -35.96
CA HIS A 632 -17.87 -31.00 -34.68
C HIS A 632 -16.98 -31.66 -33.62
N ARG A 633 -16.94 -32.99 -33.60
CA ARG A 633 -16.04 -33.75 -32.71
C ARG A 633 -14.57 -33.43 -32.97
N THR A 634 -14.13 -33.46 -34.23
CA THR A 634 -12.75 -33.15 -34.60
C THR A 634 -12.37 -31.73 -34.20
N ARG A 635 -13.19 -30.73 -34.55
CA ARG A 635 -12.97 -29.33 -34.14
C ARG A 635 -12.93 -29.18 -32.62
N GLY A 636 -13.81 -29.89 -31.91
CA GLY A 636 -13.87 -29.86 -30.46
C GLY A 636 -12.57 -30.36 -29.80
N ILE A 637 -12.07 -31.51 -30.25
CA ILE A 637 -10.81 -32.09 -29.77
C ILE A 637 -9.63 -31.17 -30.07
N GLU A 638 -9.55 -30.64 -31.30
CA GLU A 638 -8.47 -29.73 -31.70
C GLU A 638 -8.43 -28.46 -30.84
N ALA A 639 -9.59 -27.84 -30.59
CA ALA A 639 -9.69 -26.65 -29.75
C ALA A 639 -9.29 -26.94 -28.29
N LEU A 640 -9.69 -28.09 -27.73
CA LEU A 640 -9.26 -28.50 -26.39
C LEU A 640 -7.75 -28.74 -26.29
N ARG A 641 -7.13 -29.34 -27.32
CA ARG A 641 -5.67 -29.51 -27.38
C ARG A 641 -4.95 -28.17 -27.38
N LYS A 642 -5.36 -27.25 -28.26
CA LYS A 642 -4.82 -25.87 -28.32
C LYS A 642 -5.01 -25.14 -26.99
N SER A 643 -6.17 -25.29 -26.35
CA SER A 643 -6.44 -24.71 -25.03
C SER A 643 -5.44 -25.18 -23.96
N ILE A 644 -5.09 -26.49 -23.96
CA ILE A 644 -4.07 -27.05 -23.06
C ILE A 644 -2.68 -26.50 -23.40
N GLU A 645 -2.32 -26.44 -24.69
CA GLU A 645 -1.06 -25.86 -25.17
C GLU A 645 -0.90 -24.40 -24.72
N PHE A 646 -1.97 -23.59 -24.83
CA PHE A 646 -1.99 -22.21 -24.37
C PHE A 646 -2.21 -22.04 -22.86
N GLY A 647 -2.25 -23.13 -22.10
CA GLY A 647 -2.13 -23.10 -20.64
C GLY A 647 -3.43 -22.88 -19.86
N ILE A 648 -4.56 -23.44 -20.31
CA ILE A 648 -5.82 -23.47 -19.52
C ILE A 648 -5.64 -24.04 -18.11
N GLU A 649 -4.64 -24.91 -17.93
CA GLU A 649 -4.24 -25.50 -16.64
C GLU A 649 -3.79 -24.45 -15.60
N LYS A 650 -3.49 -23.21 -16.01
CA LYS A 650 -3.23 -22.10 -15.06
C LYS A 650 -4.49 -21.67 -14.31
N TRP A 651 -5.66 -21.80 -14.96
CA TRP A 651 -6.92 -21.22 -14.51
C TRP A 651 -7.88 -22.24 -13.93
N THR A 652 -7.90 -23.44 -14.48
CA THR A 652 -8.76 -24.53 -14.02
C THR A 652 -8.00 -25.86 -14.02
N PRO A 653 -8.31 -26.78 -13.07
CA PRO A 653 -7.77 -28.12 -13.13
C PRO A 653 -8.24 -28.84 -14.40
N VAL A 654 -7.30 -29.49 -15.11
CA VAL A 654 -7.59 -30.43 -16.19
C VAL A 654 -7.28 -31.84 -15.69
N PRO A 655 -8.27 -32.75 -15.59
CA PRO A 655 -8.02 -34.13 -15.20
C PRO A 655 -6.98 -34.79 -16.10
N THR A 656 -6.06 -35.56 -15.51
CA THR A 656 -4.98 -36.23 -16.25
C THR A 656 -5.52 -37.18 -17.32
N GLN A 657 -6.67 -37.82 -17.07
CA GLN A 657 -7.34 -38.69 -18.03
C GLN A 657 -7.77 -37.92 -19.29
N ILE A 658 -8.34 -36.72 -19.13
CA ILE A 658 -8.73 -35.87 -20.27
C ILE A 658 -7.49 -35.47 -21.06
N ARG A 659 -6.41 -35.10 -20.37
CA ARG A 659 -5.13 -34.77 -21.01
C ARG A 659 -4.58 -35.93 -21.83
N SER A 660 -4.54 -37.14 -21.27
CA SER A 660 -4.07 -38.35 -21.97
C SER A 660 -4.95 -38.69 -23.16
N LEU A 661 -6.28 -38.61 -23.03
CA LEU A 661 -7.20 -38.86 -24.14
C LEU A 661 -7.02 -37.87 -25.29
N LEU A 662 -6.79 -36.60 -24.98
CA LEU A 662 -6.52 -35.58 -25.98
C LEU A 662 -5.16 -35.78 -26.66
N GLN A 663 -4.17 -36.38 -26.00
CA GLN A 663 -2.86 -36.70 -26.58
C GLN A 663 -2.86 -37.99 -27.42
N GLN A 664 -3.75 -38.94 -27.15
CA GLN A 664 -3.81 -40.24 -27.84
C GLN A 664 -4.67 -40.25 -29.11
N SER A 665 -5.38 -39.16 -29.41
CA SER A 665 -6.38 -39.10 -30.49
C SER A 665 -5.78 -38.67 -31.85
N ASP A 666 -4.47 -38.80 -32.01
CA ASP A 666 -3.77 -38.70 -33.30
C ASP A 666 -3.88 -40.02 -34.06
#